data_AF-A0A3N4HAC0-F1
#
_entry.id   AF-A0A3N4HAC0-F1
#
_cell.length_a   1.000
_cell.length_b   1.000
_cell.length_c   1.000
_cell.angle_alpha   90.00
_cell.angle_beta   90.00
_cell.angle_gamma   90.00
#
_symmetry.space_group_name_H-M   'P 1'
#
loop_
_entity.id
_entity.type
_entity.pdbx_description
1 polymer ?
#
loop_
_entity_poly.entity_id
_entity_poly.type
_entity_poly.pdbx_seq_one_letter_code
_entity_poly.pdbx_strand_id
1 'polypeptide(L)'
;MYCELTNILVNNPFQLLDLLNSETSTAESVQDYIISEIRPLLRVGHSYYILANKLEGLKNPDVAQRLKGHIGGWCKECRPRTDTEVMKEALEKYEPKRVAMHGGQAYLERCLDAREKSRVAREKKRQKDAARFAELQREMQQEREREAERLEATRRLNKRVDGWRKGCYCAMVVAASKNPKLSDLLQGLSDEGVPDRMPTAQANIILEREFCRYESNMAMTDEERTAFRESFGKQYGNHFRVLRVHLFGEHSRIPGIPNCPAQICSTTEDGQVVRLKRMLERVEMAVRKRMKREAITAKAQAEELAIAKERKRLRDLKEQRLEKKRERQRLSFKVEKRRCHIALALSMHPMLIARLQEETSWFTWVDLTGRIVKQLHLDYSSQTEDGESKFSGGAWRPGKVVGEELLSHLFGTRWDSMACPECPKIPFVKAMMDLIANIPEKYGKVDVHFQRPLDSYELQTVSKLRKMCYEKATNCLSVAKLRGDAARKLTRQSSSSAEELAPEARLERAGASLFKLLQRFSNERREHVHISNVKTRRGKVTSYSPLKDAGIDKLWDSRVPATTLLADYAKYLKAQGFKNCTEQSKFAPTIAQLLRSFHNSQERKELSCRRCGSVHLSGSCWLKSSIRKGKPAPTSVTEKGNVNSEDGKGQREPCPNNHTRRGLGNNGKENRSQLDYSVSSLVGLKVSSKAQLQDITKDGEAVEVSHKRKRSLGLDDGTTVSPTKKAGQII
;
A
#
# COMPACT_ATOMS: atom_id res chain seq x y z
N MET A 1 8.93 30.49 -13.46
CA MET A 1 10.27 31.02 -13.82
C MET A 1 10.24 31.92 -15.04
N TYR A 2 10.28 31.46 -16.31
CA TYR A 2 10.31 32.41 -17.44
C TYR A 2 9.08 33.34 -17.49
N CYS A 3 7.90 32.90 -17.02
CA CYS A 3 6.75 33.79 -16.81
C CYS A 3 6.99 34.85 -15.71
N GLU A 4 7.64 34.47 -14.61
CA GLU A 4 7.93 35.38 -13.49
C GLU A 4 9.06 36.36 -13.85
N LEU A 5 10.09 35.87 -14.53
CA LEU A 5 11.14 36.69 -15.14
C LEU A 5 10.52 37.67 -16.14
N THR A 6 9.60 37.21 -16.99
CA THR A 6 8.85 38.09 -17.89
C THR A 6 8.11 39.18 -17.11
N ASN A 7 7.48 38.86 -15.97
CA ASN A 7 6.85 39.88 -15.13
C ASN A 7 7.84 40.91 -14.59
N ILE A 8 9.00 40.48 -14.12
CA ILE A 8 10.03 41.37 -13.58
C ILE A 8 10.56 42.30 -14.66
N LEU A 9 10.90 41.72 -15.81
CA LEU A 9 11.44 42.46 -16.95
C LEU A 9 10.42 43.41 -17.58
N VAL A 10 9.13 43.07 -17.57
CA VAL A 10 8.07 43.98 -18.04
C VAL A 10 7.84 45.12 -17.04
N ASN A 11 7.96 44.86 -15.73
CA ASN A 11 7.79 45.89 -14.70
C ASN A 11 9.00 46.85 -14.60
N ASN A 12 10.17 46.44 -15.09
CA ASN A 12 11.36 47.29 -15.17
C ASN A 12 12.11 47.05 -16.50
N PRO A 13 11.57 47.53 -17.63
CA PRO A 13 12.08 47.16 -18.94
C PRO A 13 13.32 47.97 -19.34
N PHE A 14 13.51 49.16 -18.75
CA PHE A 14 14.48 50.17 -19.21
C PHE A 14 15.89 49.61 -19.37
N GLN A 15 16.43 48.91 -18.36
CA GLN A 15 17.81 48.40 -18.42
C GLN A 15 17.99 47.29 -19.48
N LEU A 16 17.01 46.38 -19.64
CA LEU A 16 17.08 45.36 -20.69
C LEU A 16 16.92 45.98 -22.08
N LEU A 17 16.00 46.93 -22.22
CA LEU A 17 15.76 47.64 -23.48
C LEU A 17 16.98 48.46 -23.89
N ASP A 18 17.62 49.17 -22.96
CA ASP A 18 18.86 49.92 -23.21
C ASP A 18 19.97 48.99 -23.67
N LEU A 19 20.14 47.84 -23.00
CA LEU A 19 21.11 46.82 -23.43
C LEU A 19 20.74 46.20 -24.79
N LEU A 20 19.48 46.03 -25.14
CA LEU A 20 19.09 45.46 -26.43
C LEU A 20 19.19 46.47 -27.58
N ASN A 21 18.96 47.75 -27.31
CA ASN A 21 18.95 48.84 -28.29
C ASN A 21 20.31 49.53 -28.45
N SER A 22 21.19 49.49 -27.45
CA SER A 22 22.53 50.07 -27.54
C SER A 22 23.35 49.36 -28.61
N GLU A 23 24.05 50.10 -29.45
CA GLU A 23 24.99 49.53 -30.42
C GLU A 23 26.26 48.98 -29.76
N THR A 24 26.63 49.52 -28.59
CA THR A 24 27.86 49.18 -27.87
C THR A 24 27.73 47.97 -26.96
N SER A 25 26.51 47.49 -26.70
CA SER A 25 26.26 46.33 -25.84
C SER A 25 26.52 45.00 -26.57
N THR A 26 27.14 44.05 -25.88
CA THR A 26 27.42 42.69 -26.40
C THR A 26 26.30 41.72 -26.04
N ALA A 27 26.21 40.59 -26.75
CA ALA A 27 25.26 39.53 -26.38
C ALA A 27 25.50 38.99 -24.96
N GLU A 28 26.76 38.97 -24.51
CA GLU A 28 27.13 38.57 -23.15
C GLU A 28 26.53 39.53 -22.11
N SER A 29 26.63 40.84 -22.34
CA SER A 29 26.04 41.84 -21.42
C SER A 29 24.51 41.68 -21.27
N VAL A 30 23.82 41.33 -22.35
CA VAL A 30 22.38 41.03 -22.33
C VAL A 30 22.09 39.73 -21.57
N GLN A 31 22.90 38.68 -21.78
CA GLN A 31 22.76 37.42 -21.04
C GLN A 31 23.03 37.60 -19.55
N ASP A 32 24.08 38.31 -19.18
CA ASP A 32 24.48 38.56 -17.80
C ASP A 32 23.40 39.34 -17.03
N TYR A 33 22.80 40.34 -17.66
CA TYR A 33 21.67 41.06 -17.08
C TYR A 33 20.45 40.15 -16.87
N ILE A 34 20.07 39.35 -17.86
CA ILE A 34 18.95 38.42 -17.69
C ILE A 34 19.26 37.39 -16.59
N ILE A 35 20.50 36.91 -16.49
CA ILE A 35 20.94 36.01 -15.42
C ILE A 35 20.91 36.70 -14.06
N SER A 36 21.31 37.98 -13.97
CA SER A 36 21.26 38.74 -12.72
C SER A 36 19.84 38.94 -12.24
N GLU A 37 18.87 39.13 -13.12
CA GLU A 37 17.44 39.21 -12.77
C GLU A 37 16.84 37.84 -12.40
N ILE A 38 17.34 36.76 -13.00
CA ILE A 38 16.96 35.40 -12.61
C ILE A 38 17.49 35.05 -11.22
N ARG A 39 18.74 35.43 -10.89
CA ARG A 39 19.48 34.99 -9.69
C ARG A 39 18.74 35.25 -8.34
N PRO A 40 18.02 36.34 -8.12
CA PRO A 40 17.16 36.52 -6.94
C PRO A 40 16.00 35.53 -6.85
N LEU A 41 15.41 35.13 -7.99
CA LEU A 41 14.28 34.19 -8.06
C LEU A 41 14.68 32.74 -7.74
N LEU A 42 15.99 32.48 -7.77
CA LEU A 42 16.56 31.16 -7.60
C LEU A 42 16.57 30.67 -6.12
N ARG A 43 16.23 31.49 -5.12
CA ARG A 43 16.41 31.14 -3.69
C ARG A 43 15.35 30.22 -3.05
N VAL A 44 14.40 29.62 -3.78
CA VAL A 44 13.29 28.83 -3.17
C VAL A 44 12.99 27.49 -3.89
N GLY A 45 13.38 26.35 -3.29
CA GLY A 45 12.82 25.00 -3.59
C GLY A 45 13.78 23.93 -4.14
N HIS A 46 13.33 22.66 -4.28
CA HIS A 46 14.14 21.48 -4.70
C HIS A 46 14.18 21.19 -6.22
N SER A 47 13.20 21.66 -7.00
CA SER A 47 13.24 21.62 -8.49
C SER A 47 14.34 22.51 -9.09
N TYR A 48 14.93 23.33 -8.24
CA TYR A 48 15.93 24.35 -8.48
C TYR A 48 17.35 23.80 -8.62
N TYR A 49 17.74 22.77 -7.84
CA TYR A 49 19.07 22.13 -7.94
C TYR A 49 19.33 21.56 -9.34
N ILE A 50 18.28 21.09 -10.02
CA ILE A 50 18.36 20.57 -11.40
C ILE A 50 18.55 21.71 -12.42
N LEU A 51 18.02 22.92 -12.14
CA LEU A 51 18.14 24.05 -13.06
C LEU A 51 19.44 24.81 -12.85
N ALA A 52 19.87 25.03 -11.60
CA ALA A 52 21.19 25.55 -11.26
C ALA A 52 22.28 24.64 -11.85
N ASN A 53 22.21 23.31 -11.65
CA ASN A 53 23.12 22.36 -12.30
C ASN A 53 23.00 22.33 -13.83
N LYS A 54 21.85 22.67 -14.42
CA LYS A 54 21.71 22.79 -15.89
C LYS A 54 22.27 24.10 -16.42
N LEU A 55 22.17 25.19 -15.68
CA LEU A 55 22.74 26.48 -16.04
C LEU A 55 24.26 26.49 -15.81
N GLU A 56 24.74 25.84 -14.74
CA GLU A 56 26.17 25.63 -14.43
C GLU A 56 26.81 24.55 -15.31
N GLY A 57 26.04 23.51 -15.72
CA GLY A 57 26.53 22.41 -16.54
C GLY A 57 26.46 22.64 -18.06
N LEU A 58 25.67 23.60 -18.54
CA LEU A 58 25.68 24.03 -19.93
C LEU A 58 26.73 25.14 -20.06
N LYS A 59 27.80 24.91 -20.83
CA LYS A 59 28.69 25.99 -21.27
C LYS A 59 27.84 27.00 -22.07
N ASN A 60 27.49 28.14 -21.46
CA ASN A 60 26.65 29.24 -21.98
C ASN A 60 25.22 28.86 -22.41
N PRO A 61 24.25 28.76 -21.48
CA PRO A 61 22.84 28.72 -21.86
C PRO A 61 22.42 30.09 -22.40
N ASP A 62 22.10 30.17 -23.69
CA ASP A 62 21.55 31.37 -24.33
C ASP A 62 20.15 31.71 -23.75
N VAL A 63 20.14 32.35 -22.58
CA VAL A 63 18.94 32.65 -21.77
C VAL A 63 18.03 33.64 -22.47
N ALA A 64 18.59 34.55 -23.26
CA ALA A 64 17.86 35.54 -24.04
C ALA A 64 17.06 34.87 -25.17
N GLN A 65 17.65 33.91 -25.90
CA GLN A 65 16.89 33.16 -26.91
C GLN A 65 15.82 32.27 -26.29
N ARG A 66 16.07 31.69 -25.12
CA ARG A 66 15.05 30.92 -24.39
C ARG A 66 13.90 31.80 -23.92
N LEU A 67 14.19 33.01 -23.43
CA LEU A 67 13.18 34.01 -23.09
C LEU A 67 12.38 34.42 -24.33
N LYS A 68 13.05 34.76 -25.44
CA LYS A 68 12.42 35.07 -26.73
C LYS A 68 11.50 33.95 -27.21
N GLY A 69 11.98 32.72 -27.22
CA GLY A 69 11.15 31.56 -27.57
C GLY A 69 9.96 31.40 -26.63
N HIS A 70 10.18 31.58 -25.32
CA HIS A 70 9.12 31.44 -24.30
C HIS A 70 7.99 32.45 -24.53
N ILE A 71 8.31 33.74 -24.64
CA ILE A 71 7.31 34.81 -24.83
C ILE A 71 6.72 34.79 -26.25
N GLY A 72 7.47 34.38 -27.27
CA GLY A 72 7.04 34.40 -28.67
C GLY A 72 6.35 33.12 -29.16
N GLY A 73 6.50 31.99 -28.46
CA GLY A 73 6.15 30.68 -29.03
C GLY A 73 5.32 29.76 -28.14
N TRP A 74 5.97 29.15 -27.15
CA TRP A 74 5.51 27.93 -26.49
C TRP A 74 4.86 28.16 -25.12
N CYS A 75 4.98 29.36 -24.53
CA CYS A 75 4.26 29.70 -23.31
C CYS A 75 2.84 30.17 -23.63
N LYS A 76 1.83 29.48 -23.09
CA LYS A 76 0.42 29.85 -23.29
C LYS A 76 0.00 31.11 -22.53
N GLU A 77 0.73 31.47 -21.46
CA GLU A 77 0.42 32.62 -20.61
C GLU A 77 1.11 33.91 -21.10
N CYS A 78 2.39 33.85 -21.47
CA CYS A 78 3.14 35.02 -21.92
C CYS A 78 2.92 35.36 -23.40
N ARG A 79 2.57 34.39 -24.24
CA ARG A 79 2.36 34.64 -25.67
C ARG A 79 1.24 35.65 -25.98
N PRO A 80 0.03 35.55 -25.38
CA PRO A 80 -1.07 36.48 -25.70
C PRO A 80 -0.96 37.85 -25.01
N ARG A 81 0.09 38.10 -24.22
CA ARG A 81 0.23 39.32 -23.42
C ARG A 81 0.73 40.50 -24.24
N THR A 82 -0.06 41.57 -24.28
CA THR A 82 0.26 42.80 -25.01
C THR A 82 1.37 43.62 -24.36
N ASP A 83 1.50 43.56 -23.03
CA ASP A 83 2.57 44.22 -22.27
C ASP A 83 3.96 43.61 -22.52
N THR A 84 4.04 42.49 -23.26
CA THR A 84 5.31 41.87 -23.66
C THR A 84 5.77 42.23 -25.07
N GLU A 85 4.98 42.95 -25.87
CA GLU A 85 5.30 43.25 -27.29
C GLU A 85 6.59 44.07 -27.43
N VAL A 86 6.76 45.12 -26.64
CA VAL A 86 7.99 45.95 -26.63
C VAL A 86 9.24 45.10 -26.34
N MET A 87 9.11 44.11 -25.45
CA MET A 87 10.20 43.19 -25.11
C MET A 87 10.42 42.14 -26.21
N LYS A 88 9.37 41.67 -26.90
CA LYS A 88 9.48 40.78 -28.06
C LYS A 88 10.26 41.47 -29.18
N GLU A 89 9.88 42.68 -29.53
CA GLU A 89 10.56 43.51 -30.54
C GLU A 89 12.01 43.79 -30.14
N ALA A 90 12.28 44.14 -28.88
CA ALA A 90 13.65 44.35 -28.41
C ALA A 90 14.49 43.06 -28.45
N LEU A 91 13.93 41.91 -28.11
CA LEU A 91 14.62 40.61 -28.20
C LEU A 91 14.84 40.14 -29.64
N GLU A 92 14.21 40.76 -30.65
CA GLU A 92 14.60 40.54 -32.05
C GLU A 92 15.97 41.14 -32.34
N LYS A 93 16.30 42.29 -31.75
CA LYS A 93 17.60 42.96 -31.87
C LYS A 93 18.74 42.20 -31.17
N TYR A 94 18.43 41.20 -30.34
CA TYR A 94 19.42 40.29 -29.78
C TYR A 94 20.03 39.34 -30.82
N GLU A 95 19.28 38.96 -31.86
CA GLU A 95 19.72 37.95 -32.83
C GLU A 95 21.01 38.36 -33.58
N PRO A 96 21.14 39.59 -34.11
CA PRO A 96 22.41 40.06 -34.68
C PRO A 96 23.58 40.04 -33.68
N LYS A 97 23.33 40.46 -32.42
CA LYS A 97 24.35 40.45 -31.35
C LYS A 97 24.83 39.03 -31.04
N ARG A 98 23.91 38.07 -31.01
CA ARG A 98 24.21 36.65 -30.80
C ARG A 98 25.02 36.05 -31.95
N VAL A 99 24.62 36.35 -33.18
CA VAL A 99 25.34 35.89 -34.37
C VAL A 99 26.77 36.41 -34.35
N ALA A 100 26.97 37.70 -34.02
CA ALA A 100 28.30 38.28 -33.85
C ALA A 100 29.11 37.54 -32.77
N MET A 101 28.53 37.27 -31.59
CA MET A 101 29.18 36.55 -30.48
C MET A 101 29.66 35.13 -30.87
N HIS A 102 28.96 34.44 -31.77
CA HIS A 102 29.31 33.07 -32.17
C HIS A 102 30.16 32.96 -33.45
N GLY A 103 30.69 34.09 -33.95
CA GLY A 103 31.57 34.11 -35.12
C GLY A 103 30.85 34.46 -36.43
N GLY A 104 29.74 35.18 -36.36
CA GLY A 104 29.09 35.80 -37.52
C GLY A 104 28.49 34.79 -38.50
N GLN A 105 28.76 35.01 -39.79
CA GLN A 105 28.24 34.19 -40.89
C GLN A 105 28.60 32.70 -40.77
N ALA A 106 29.80 32.39 -40.29
CA ALA A 106 30.26 31.01 -40.10
C ALA A 106 29.40 30.23 -39.08
N TYR A 107 28.79 30.91 -38.11
CA TYR A 107 27.86 30.28 -37.18
C TYR A 107 26.51 29.96 -37.82
N LEU A 108 26.00 30.86 -38.67
CA LEU A 108 24.75 30.66 -39.39
C LEU A 108 24.86 29.47 -40.36
N GLU A 109 25.96 29.38 -41.10
CA GLU A 109 26.25 28.26 -42.00
C GLU A 109 26.30 26.93 -41.25
N ARG A 110 27.01 26.86 -40.11
CA ARG A 110 27.02 25.64 -39.26
C ARG A 110 25.62 25.25 -38.78
N CYS A 111 24.78 26.22 -38.43
CA CYS A 111 23.41 25.96 -37.99
C CYS A 111 22.52 25.42 -39.12
N LEU A 112 22.66 25.96 -40.33
CA LEU A 112 21.94 25.49 -41.52
C LEU A 112 22.38 24.07 -41.89
N ASP A 113 23.68 23.82 -41.89
CA ASP A 113 24.26 22.53 -42.22
C ASP A 113 23.83 21.43 -41.22
N ALA A 114 23.77 21.75 -39.93
CA ALA A 114 23.26 20.85 -38.90
C ALA A 114 21.76 20.55 -39.04
N ARG A 115 20.95 21.54 -39.46
CA ARG A 115 19.52 21.36 -39.74
C ARG A 115 19.32 20.44 -40.94
N GLU A 116 20.10 20.62 -41.99
CA GLU A 116 20.00 19.81 -43.20
C GLU A 116 20.44 18.36 -42.94
N LYS A 117 21.57 18.15 -42.26
CA LYS A 117 22.01 16.81 -41.81
C LYS A 117 20.94 16.10 -40.97
N SER A 118 20.28 16.84 -40.07
CA SER A 118 19.19 16.31 -39.25
C SER A 118 17.95 15.93 -40.07
N ARG A 119 17.62 16.71 -41.11
CA ARG A 119 16.50 16.45 -42.03
C ARG A 119 16.76 15.17 -42.82
N VAL A 120 17.93 15.05 -43.45
CA VAL A 120 18.33 13.88 -44.24
C VAL A 120 18.37 12.61 -43.38
N ALA A 121 18.89 12.70 -42.15
CA ALA A 121 18.93 11.57 -41.23
C ALA A 121 17.53 11.06 -40.85
N ARG A 122 16.57 11.97 -40.62
CA ARG A 122 15.18 11.61 -40.33
C ARG A 122 14.49 10.95 -41.50
N GLU A 123 14.73 11.44 -42.72
CA GLU A 123 14.13 10.88 -43.93
C GLU A 123 14.69 9.48 -44.24
N LYS A 124 16.01 9.31 -44.16
CA LYS A 124 16.66 8.00 -44.30
C LYS A 124 16.16 6.98 -43.28
N LYS A 125 15.88 7.43 -42.05
CA LYS A 125 15.28 6.56 -41.02
C LYS A 125 13.86 6.14 -41.39
N ARG A 126 13.01 7.06 -41.84
CA ARG A 126 11.65 6.76 -42.29
C ARG A 126 11.62 5.75 -43.44
N GLN A 127 12.51 5.90 -44.42
CA GLN A 127 12.61 4.98 -45.55
C GLN A 127 13.02 3.57 -45.10
N LYS A 128 13.98 3.45 -44.18
CA LYS A 128 14.37 2.15 -43.60
C LYS A 128 13.24 1.49 -42.82
N ASP A 129 12.52 2.26 -42.01
CA ASP A 129 11.40 1.75 -41.21
C ASP A 129 10.25 1.30 -42.12
N ALA A 130 9.97 2.03 -43.21
CA ALA A 130 8.96 1.65 -44.20
C ALA A 130 9.34 0.36 -44.96
N ALA A 131 10.59 0.22 -45.39
CA ALA A 131 11.07 -0.97 -46.08
C ALA A 131 10.97 -2.22 -45.18
N ARG A 132 11.39 -2.10 -43.91
CA ARG A 132 11.29 -3.19 -42.93
C ARG A 132 9.84 -3.61 -42.67
N PHE A 133 8.91 -2.66 -42.64
CA PHE A 133 7.50 -2.94 -42.46
C PHE A 133 6.90 -3.69 -43.67
N ALA A 134 7.28 -3.31 -44.88
CA ALA A 134 6.82 -3.96 -46.11
C ALA A 134 7.36 -5.40 -46.26
N GLU A 135 8.58 -5.67 -45.81
CA GLU A 135 9.17 -7.00 -45.77
C GLU A 135 8.43 -7.91 -44.79
N LEU A 136 8.18 -7.43 -43.56
CA LEU A 136 7.42 -8.17 -42.55
C LEU A 136 5.99 -8.52 -43.03
N GLN A 137 5.34 -7.63 -43.78
CA GLN A 137 4.02 -7.91 -44.35
C GLN A 137 4.05 -9.04 -45.38
N ARG A 138 5.10 -9.13 -46.20
CA ARG A 138 5.26 -10.22 -47.18
C ARG A 138 5.51 -11.56 -46.50
N GLU A 139 6.34 -11.58 -45.47
CA GLU A 139 6.61 -12.80 -44.68
C GLU A 139 5.33 -13.33 -44.02
N MET A 140 4.54 -12.45 -43.36
CA MET A 140 3.28 -12.84 -42.75
C MET A 140 2.26 -13.40 -43.77
N GLN A 141 2.24 -12.88 -44.99
CA GLN A 141 1.32 -13.36 -46.02
C GLN A 141 1.71 -14.75 -46.53
N GLN A 142 3.01 -15.00 -46.77
CA GLN A 142 3.49 -16.33 -47.15
C GLN A 142 3.30 -17.37 -46.05
N GLU A 143 3.45 -16.96 -44.78
CA GLU A 143 3.19 -17.85 -43.64
C GLU A 143 1.71 -18.25 -43.56
N ARG A 144 0.79 -17.32 -43.81
CA ARG A 144 -0.66 -17.60 -43.86
C ARG A 144 -1.04 -18.57 -44.96
N GLU A 145 -0.46 -18.43 -46.15
CA GLU A 145 -0.73 -19.32 -47.28
C GLU A 145 -0.24 -20.74 -46.99
N ARG A 146 0.99 -20.89 -46.46
CA ARG A 146 1.54 -22.18 -46.02
C ARG A 146 0.72 -22.81 -44.88
N GLU A 147 0.22 -22.00 -43.95
CA GLU A 147 -0.64 -22.48 -42.86
C GLU A 147 -1.98 -22.97 -43.39
N ALA A 148 -2.59 -22.28 -44.37
CA ALA A 148 -3.84 -22.68 -44.99
C ALA A 148 -3.73 -24.04 -45.71
N GLU A 149 -2.67 -24.25 -46.49
CA GLU A 149 -2.41 -25.53 -47.17
C GLU A 149 -2.21 -26.67 -46.16
N ARG A 150 -1.44 -26.43 -45.09
CA ARG A 150 -1.24 -27.41 -44.00
C ARG A 150 -2.55 -27.77 -43.31
N LEU A 151 -3.41 -26.77 -43.05
CA LEU A 151 -4.72 -26.99 -42.44
C LEU A 151 -5.63 -27.84 -43.34
N GLU A 152 -5.62 -27.62 -44.66
CA GLU A 152 -6.43 -28.41 -45.59
C GLU A 152 -5.96 -29.87 -45.68
N ALA A 153 -4.65 -30.10 -45.80
CA ALA A 153 -4.07 -31.44 -45.76
C ALA A 153 -4.45 -32.18 -44.46
N THR A 154 -4.35 -31.50 -43.32
CA THR A 154 -4.72 -32.02 -42.00
C THR A 154 -6.22 -32.37 -41.94
N ARG A 155 -7.10 -31.54 -42.53
CA ARG A 155 -8.55 -31.83 -42.59
C ARG A 155 -8.86 -33.11 -43.38
N ARG A 156 -8.20 -33.32 -44.53
CA ARG A 156 -8.39 -34.54 -45.35
C ARG A 156 -7.93 -35.79 -44.61
N LEU A 157 -6.80 -35.71 -43.92
CA LEU A 157 -6.28 -36.78 -43.07
C LEU A 157 -7.24 -37.11 -41.92
N ASN A 158 -7.67 -36.09 -41.15
CA ASN A 158 -8.59 -36.24 -40.03
C ASN A 158 -9.92 -36.89 -40.44
N LYS A 159 -10.46 -36.56 -41.62
CA LYS A 159 -11.71 -37.15 -42.11
C LYS A 159 -11.59 -38.67 -42.34
N ARG A 160 -10.46 -39.15 -42.87
CA ARG A 160 -10.20 -40.58 -43.08
C ARG A 160 -9.98 -41.30 -41.75
N VAL A 161 -9.15 -40.70 -40.89
CA VAL A 161 -8.88 -41.17 -39.53
C VAL A 161 -10.16 -41.32 -38.71
N ASP A 162 -11.06 -40.32 -38.75
CA ASP A 162 -12.34 -40.37 -38.05
C ASP A 162 -13.24 -41.52 -38.53
N GLY A 163 -13.14 -41.89 -39.82
CA GLY A 163 -13.84 -43.05 -40.39
C GLY A 163 -13.40 -44.35 -39.73
N TRP A 164 -12.09 -44.61 -39.68
CA TRP A 164 -11.54 -45.80 -39.02
C TRP A 164 -11.79 -45.79 -37.51
N ARG A 165 -11.66 -44.62 -36.88
CA ARG A 165 -11.82 -44.42 -35.44
C ARG A 165 -13.21 -44.80 -34.95
N LYS A 166 -14.25 -44.46 -35.73
CA LYS A 166 -15.66 -44.76 -35.40
C LYS A 166 -15.96 -46.27 -35.37
N GLY A 167 -15.31 -47.07 -36.22
CA GLY A 167 -15.54 -48.52 -36.32
C GLY A 167 -14.60 -49.38 -35.46
N CYS A 168 -13.42 -48.87 -35.13
CA CYS A 168 -12.34 -49.63 -34.48
C CYS A 168 -12.78 -50.37 -33.21
N TYR A 169 -13.36 -49.64 -32.24
CA TYR A 169 -13.71 -50.27 -30.97
C TYR A 169 -14.91 -51.21 -31.04
N CYS A 170 -15.81 -51.05 -32.02
CA CYS A 170 -16.86 -52.03 -32.27
C CYS A 170 -16.26 -53.36 -32.75
N ALA A 171 -15.28 -53.31 -33.65
CA ALA A 171 -14.54 -54.50 -34.08
C ALA A 171 -13.71 -55.11 -32.94
N MET A 172 -13.08 -54.28 -32.12
CA MET A 172 -12.34 -54.75 -30.93
C MET A 172 -13.25 -55.43 -29.91
N VAL A 173 -14.49 -54.95 -29.68
CA VAL A 173 -15.44 -55.62 -28.78
C VAL A 173 -15.72 -57.05 -29.23
N VAL A 174 -15.93 -57.26 -30.54
CA VAL A 174 -16.16 -58.60 -31.11
C VAL A 174 -14.91 -59.48 -31.02
N ALA A 175 -13.72 -58.91 -31.25
CA ALA A 175 -12.46 -59.65 -31.08
C ALA A 175 -12.21 -60.02 -29.61
N ALA A 176 -12.48 -59.10 -28.69
CA ALA A 176 -12.30 -59.27 -27.25
C ALA A 176 -13.25 -60.31 -26.67
N SER A 177 -14.51 -60.38 -27.13
CA SER A 177 -15.47 -61.38 -26.66
C SER A 177 -15.10 -62.81 -27.05
N LYS A 178 -14.28 -62.96 -28.11
CA LYS A 178 -13.74 -64.23 -28.60
C LYS A 178 -12.37 -64.58 -28.04
N ASN A 179 -11.72 -63.67 -27.29
CA ASN A 179 -10.37 -63.87 -26.82
C ASN A 179 -10.36 -64.66 -25.49
N PRO A 180 -9.84 -65.90 -25.45
CA PRO A 180 -9.85 -66.73 -24.25
C PRO A 180 -8.96 -66.14 -23.16
N LYS A 181 -7.81 -65.54 -23.50
CA LYS A 181 -6.89 -64.94 -22.53
C LYS A 181 -7.53 -63.77 -21.77
N LEU A 182 -8.36 -62.98 -22.45
CA LEU A 182 -9.09 -61.90 -21.80
C LEU A 182 -10.21 -62.47 -20.91
N SER A 183 -10.89 -63.52 -21.35
CA SER A 183 -11.93 -64.18 -20.57
C SER A 183 -11.39 -64.82 -19.30
N ASP A 184 -10.29 -65.56 -19.39
CA ASP A 184 -9.62 -66.18 -18.25
C ASP A 184 -9.13 -65.13 -17.25
N LEU A 185 -8.53 -64.04 -17.75
CA LEU A 185 -8.12 -62.91 -16.93
C LEU A 185 -9.31 -62.30 -16.17
N LEU A 186 -10.45 -62.09 -16.83
CA LEU A 186 -11.63 -61.49 -16.20
C LEU A 186 -12.35 -62.45 -15.24
N GLN A 187 -12.30 -63.75 -15.51
CA GLN A 187 -12.94 -64.78 -14.71
C GLN A 187 -12.15 -65.09 -13.43
N GLY A 188 -10.81 -65.20 -13.50
CA GLY A 188 -9.97 -65.35 -12.30
C GLY A 188 -10.13 -64.18 -11.31
N LEU A 189 -10.46 -62.98 -11.81
CA LEU A 189 -10.71 -61.80 -10.98
C LEU A 189 -12.07 -61.82 -10.26
N SER A 190 -13.06 -62.55 -10.80
CA SER A 190 -14.36 -62.65 -10.14
C SER A 190 -14.36 -63.63 -8.97
N ASP A 191 -13.50 -64.63 -9.02
CA ASP A 191 -13.60 -65.80 -8.14
C ASP A 191 -12.66 -65.72 -6.92
N GLU A 192 -11.50 -65.07 -7.04
CA GLU A 192 -10.48 -65.03 -5.97
C GLU A 192 -10.46 -63.73 -5.13
N GLY A 193 -11.37 -62.79 -5.37
CA GLY A 193 -11.35 -61.49 -4.69
C GLY A 193 -10.16 -60.65 -5.17
N VAL A 194 -10.37 -59.94 -6.28
CA VAL A 194 -9.44 -59.04 -7.00
C VAL A 194 -8.14 -58.67 -6.25
N PRO A 195 -6.96 -59.15 -6.71
CA PRO A 195 -5.66 -58.69 -6.22
C PRO A 195 -5.40 -57.23 -6.60
N ASP A 196 -4.63 -56.56 -5.75
CA ASP A 196 -4.80 -55.15 -5.43
C ASP A 196 -4.75 -54.14 -6.60
N ARG A 197 -4.04 -54.38 -7.72
CA ARG A 197 -3.83 -53.34 -8.76
C ARG A 197 -3.57 -53.80 -10.21
N MET A 198 -3.47 -55.10 -10.51
CA MET A 198 -2.95 -55.59 -11.82
C MET A 198 -3.92 -55.94 -12.98
N PRO A 199 -5.27 -55.94 -12.86
CA PRO A 199 -6.10 -56.49 -13.94
C PRO A 199 -6.25 -55.59 -15.17
N THR A 200 -6.27 -54.26 -14.99
CA THR A 200 -6.52 -53.33 -16.11
C THR A 200 -5.32 -53.20 -17.05
N ALA A 201 -4.10 -53.25 -16.52
CA ALA A 201 -2.88 -53.19 -17.33
C ALA A 201 -2.75 -54.43 -18.22
N GLN A 202 -2.96 -55.63 -17.67
CA GLN A 202 -2.93 -56.87 -18.43
C GLN A 202 -4.06 -56.91 -19.48
N ALA A 203 -5.26 -56.45 -19.13
CA ALA A 203 -6.35 -56.35 -20.10
C ALA A 203 -6.03 -55.35 -21.23
N ASN A 204 -5.43 -54.20 -20.91
CA ASN A 204 -4.96 -53.25 -21.93
C ASN A 204 -3.89 -53.86 -22.85
N ILE A 205 -2.94 -54.66 -22.33
CA ILE A 205 -1.93 -55.34 -23.15
C ILE A 205 -2.59 -56.34 -24.11
N ILE A 206 -3.58 -57.11 -23.65
CA ILE A 206 -4.30 -58.06 -24.50
C ILE A 206 -5.09 -57.29 -25.57
N LEU A 207 -5.77 -56.22 -25.20
CA LEU A 207 -6.56 -55.41 -26.13
C LEU A 207 -5.70 -54.60 -27.11
N GLU A 208 -4.51 -54.15 -26.71
CA GLU A 208 -3.54 -53.49 -27.60
C GLU A 208 -3.14 -54.42 -28.74
N ARG A 209 -2.98 -55.73 -28.47
CA ARG A 209 -2.68 -56.71 -29.53
C ARG A 209 -3.82 -56.82 -30.54
N GLU A 210 -5.08 -56.78 -30.09
CA GLU A 210 -6.23 -56.77 -31.00
C GLU A 210 -6.35 -55.43 -31.73
N PHE A 211 -5.99 -54.31 -31.09
CA PHE A 211 -5.91 -53.00 -31.72
C PHE A 211 -4.86 -52.97 -32.84
N CYS A 212 -3.64 -53.46 -32.59
CA CYS A 212 -2.60 -53.55 -33.60
C CYS A 212 -3.00 -54.45 -34.77
N ARG A 213 -3.70 -55.57 -34.51
CA ARG A 213 -4.26 -56.42 -35.58
C ARG A 213 -5.27 -55.66 -36.44
N TYR A 214 -6.17 -54.91 -35.81
CA TYR A 214 -7.12 -54.06 -36.53
C TYR A 214 -6.39 -53.03 -37.41
N GLU A 215 -5.38 -52.37 -36.86
CA GLU A 215 -4.56 -51.39 -37.56
C GLU A 215 -3.82 -51.98 -38.77
N SER A 216 -3.21 -53.16 -38.62
CA SER A 216 -2.56 -53.88 -39.73
C SER A 216 -3.54 -54.26 -40.86
N ASN A 217 -4.81 -54.51 -40.53
CA ASN A 217 -5.84 -54.89 -41.51
C ASN A 217 -6.42 -53.70 -42.29
N MET A 218 -6.18 -52.46 -41.87
CA MET A 218 -6.80 -51.25 -42.44
C MET A 218 -6.01 -50.58 -43.57
N ALA A 219 -4.90 -51.19 -44.02
CA ALA A 219 -4.06 -50.70 -45.14
C ALA A 219 -3.71 -49.19 -45.05
N MET A 220 -3.31 -48.71 -43.86
CA MET A 220 -2.95 -47.31 -43.60
C MET A 220 -1.49 -47.01 -43.98
N THR A 221 -1.19 -45.79 -44.47
CA THR A 221 0.18 -45.26 -44.53
C THR A 221 0.73 -44.96 -43.13
N ASP A 222 2.05 -44.77 -42.98
CA ASP A 222 2.64 -44.48 -41.65
C ASP A 222 2.18 -43.13 -41.06
N GLU A 223 1.95 -42.12 -41.91
CA GLU A 223 1.37 -40.83 -41.51
C GLU A 223 -0.08 -40.99 -41.03
N GLU A 224 -0.88 -41.78 -41.76
CA GLU A 224 -2.25 -42.13 -41.40
C GLU A 224 -2.32 -42.94 -40.11
N ARG A 225 -1.38 -43.86 -39.91
CA ARG A 225 -1.25 -44.67 -38.71
C ARG A 225 -0.94 -43.82 -37.49
N THR A 226 -0.03 -42.86 -37.64
CA THR A 226 0.33 -41.91 -36.57
C THR A 226 -0.87 -41.04 -36.21
N ALA A 227 -1.51 -40.41 -37.19
CA ALA A 227 -2.70 -39.60 -36.98
C ALA A 227 -3.88 -40.42 -36.40
N PHE A 228 -4.01 -41.68 -36.81
CA PHE A 228 -5.00 -42.60 -36.27
C PHE A 228 -4.77 -42.86 -34.77
N ARG A 229 -3.55 -43.20 -34.36
CA ARG A 229 -3.20 -43.38 -32.93
C ARG A 229 -3.40 -42.09 -32.13
N GLU A 230 -2.97 -40.96 -32.67
CA GLU A 230 -3.11 -39.63 -32.05
C GLU A 230 -4.58 -39.20 -31.88
N SER A 231 -5.47 -39.63 -32.78
CA SER A 231 -6.91 -39.31 -32.70
C SER A 231 -7.60 -39.86 -31.44
N PHE A 232 -7.01 -40.88 -30.80
CA PHE A 232 -7.47 -41.39 -29.51
C PHE A 232 -6.91 -40.59 -28.32
N GLY A 233 -5.90 -39.75 -28.54
CA GLY A 233 -5.29 -38.87 -27.54
C GLY A 233 -4.88 -39.63 -26.28
N LYS A 234 -5.28 -39.13 -25.10
CA LYS A 234 -5.01 -39.77 -23.80
C LYS A 234 -5.69 -41.15 -23.61
N GLN A 235 -6.58 -41.54 -24.52
CA GLN A 235 -7.26 -42.84 -24.49
C GLN A 235 -6.46 -43.92 -25.24
N TYR A 236 -5.44 -43.56 -26.01
CA TYR A 236 -4.51 -44.51 -26.59
C TYR A 236 -3.82 -45.33 -25.47
N GLY A 237 -3.81 -46.66 -25.57
CA GLY A 237 -3.36 -47.57 -24.51
C GLY A 237 -4.35 -47.81 -23.36
N ASN A 238 -5.50 -47.12 -23.32
CA ASN A 238 -6.58 -47.32 -22.34
C ASN A 238 -7.77 -48.09 -22.92
N HIS A 239 -7.49 -49.09 -23.76
CA HIS A 239 -8.47 -49.86 -24.51
C HIS A 239 -9.56 -50.50 -23.63
N PHE A 240 -9.20 -50.97 -22.44
CA PHE A 240 -10.14 -51.58 -21.50
C PHE A 240 -11.23 -50.59 -21.05
N ARG A 241 -10.86 -49.32 -20.84
CA ARG A 241 -11.81 -48.26 -20.49
C ARG A 241 -12.75 -47.97 -21.65
N VAL A 242 -12.23 -47.87 -22.86
CA VAL A 242 -13.03 -47.57 -24.06
C VAL A 242 -13.99 -48.73 -24.37
N LEU A 243 -13.51 -49.96 -24.24
CA LEU A 243 -14.31 -51.17 -24.41
C LEU A 243 -15.48 -51.24 -23.42
N ARG A 244 -15.26 -50.86 -22.14
CA ARG A 244 -16.35 -50.73 -21.16
C ARG A 244 -17.41 -49.71 -21.61
N VAL A 245 -16.99 -48.55 -22.08
CA VAL A 245 -17.92 -47.50 -22.55
C VAL A 245 -18.77 -48.00 -23.73
N HIS A 246 -18.18 -48.78 -24.64
CA HIS A 246 -18.88 -49.44 -25.75
C HIS A 246 -19.91 -50.48 -25.30
N LEU A 247 -19.61 -51.28 -24.29
CA LEU A 247 -20.50 -52.35 -23.80
C LEU A 247 -21.64 -51.85 -22.89
N PHE A 248 -21.41 -50.77 -22.14
CA PHE A 248 -22.39 -50.23 -21.18
C PHE A 248 -23.14 -48.98 -21.68
N GLY A 249 -22.78 -48.44 -22.84
CA GLY A 249 -23.49 -47.28 -23.42
C GLY A 249 -23.28 -45.97 -22.66
N GLU A 250 -22.23 -45.85 -21.82
CA GLU A 250 -21.95 -44.66 -21.00
C GLU A 250 -21.36 -43.47 -21.79
N HIS A 251 -21.67 -43.36 -23.10
CA HIS A 251 -21.05 -42.41 -24.04
C HIS A 251 -21.23 -40.94 -23.63
N SER A 252 -22.29 -40.62 -22.89
CA SER A 252 -22.60 -39.26 -22.45
C SER A 252 -21.71 -38.73 -21.33
N ARG A 253 -20.86 -39.57 -20.71
CA ARG A 253 -20.12 -39.20 -19.49
C ARG A 253 -18.61 -38.99 -19.67
N ILE A 254 -18.01 -39.34 -20.82
CA ILE A 254 -16.55 -39.29 -21.00
C ILE A 254 -16.16 -38.59 -22.31
N PRO A 255 -15.64 -37.34 -22.25
CA PRO A 255 -15.18 -36.62 -23.43
C PRO A 255 -14.03 -37.34 -24.16
N GLY A 256 -14.08 -37.36 -25.50
CA GLY A 256 -12.99 -37.84 -26.35
C GLY A 256 -12.97 -39.35 -26.63
N ILE A 257 -13.92 -40.12 -26.10
CA ILE A 257 -14.08 -41.54 -26.47
C ILE A 257 -14.89 -41.65 -27.78
N PRO A 258 -14.47 -42.46 -28.77
CA PRO A 258 -15.24 -42.67 -29.99
C PRO A 258 -16.62 -43.26 -29.66
N ASN A 259 -17.69 -42.59 -30.08
CA ASN A 259 -19.05 -43.11 -29.93
C ASN A 259 -19.22 -44.39 -30.75
N CYS A 260 -19.91 -45.39 -30.19
CA CYS A 260 -20.40 -46.53 -30.97
C CYS A 260 -21.42 -46.01 -32.00
N PRO A 261 -21.16 -46.11 -33.33
CA PRO A 261 -21.94 -45.41 -34.35
C PRO A 261 -23.45 -45.72 -34.38
N ALA A 262 -23.86 -46.83 -33.78
CA ALA A 262 -25.26 -47.22 -33.65
C ALA A 262 -25.57 -47.95 -32.32
N GLN A 263 -24.76 -47.72 -31.26
CA GLN A 263 -24.89 -48.40 -29.96
C GLN A 263 -24.90 -49.95 -30.01
N ILE A 264 -24.50 -50.53 -31.14
CA ILE A 264 -24.54 -51.96 -31.45
C ILE A 264 -23.89 -52.79 -30.34
N CYS A 265 -22.74 -52.35 -29.83
CA CYS A 265 -22.01 -53.07 -28.79
C CYS A 265 -22.76 -53.16 -27.46
N SER A 266 -23.63 -52.19 -27.15
CA SER A 266 -24.38 -52.16 -25.89
C SER A 266 -25.72 -52.89 -25.95
N THR A 267 -26.31 -53.00 -27.14
CA THR A 267 -27.63 -53.59 -27.40
C THR A 267 -27.60 -54.96 -28.07
N THR A 268 -26.41 -55.43 -28.47
CA THR A 268 -26.25 -56.76 -29.09
C THR A 268 -26.67 -57.90 -28.16
N GLU A 269 -27.34 -58.90 -28.72
CA GLU A 269 -27.74 -60.14 -28.06
C GLU A 269 -26.73 -61.29 -28.27
N ASP A 270 -25.58 -61.01 -28.91
CA ASP A 270 -24.51 -62.01 -29.09
C ASP A 270 -24.06 -62.56 -27.73
N GLY A 271 -24.23 -63.87 -27.54
CA GLY A 271 -23.97 -64.54 -26.27
C GLY A 271 -22.53 -64.37 -25.74
N GLN A 272 -21.54 -64.24 -26.62
CA GLN A 272 -20.16 -64.00 -26.21
C GLN A 272 -19.95 -62.56 -25.73
N VAL A 273 -20.58 -61.58 -26.38
CA VAL A 273 -20.52 -60.18 -25.97
C VAL A 273 -21.27 -59.97 -24.66
N VAL A 274 -22.42 -60.61 -24.47
CA VAL A 274 -23.18 -60.61 -23.21
C VAL A 274 -22.37 -61.24 -22.08
N ARG A 275 -21.66 -62.35 -22.33
CA ARG A 275 -20.75 -62.96 -21.35
C ARG A 275 -19.64 -61.99 -20.93
N LEU A 276 -18.99 -61.33 -21.89
CA LEU A 276 -17.97 -60.31 -21.62
C LEU A 276 -18.51 -59.16 -20.77
N LYS A 277 -19.71 -58.68 -21.08
CA LYS A 277 -20.41 -57.62 -20.32
C LYS A 277 -20.62 -58.03 -18.86
N ARG A 278 -21.15 -59.22 -18.58
CA ARG A 278 -21.34 -59.76 -17.21
C ARG A 278 -20.03 -59.88 -16.43
N MET A 279 -18.95 -60.32 -17.08
CA MET A 279 -17.64 -60.43 -16.42
C MET A 279 -17.11 -59.04 -16.02
N LEU A 280 -17.26 -58.05 -16.90
CA LEU A 280 -16.84 -56.67 -16.62
C LEU A 280 -17.64 -56.04 -15.47
N GLU A 281 -18.95 -56.29 -15.37
CA GLU A 281 -19.78 -55.78 -14.25
C GLU A 281 -19.26 -56.25 -12.88
N ARG A 282 -18.83 -57.52 -12.79
CA ARG A 282 -18.23 -58.05 -11.55
C ARG A 282 -16.93 -57.33 -11.19
N VAL A 283 -16.06 -57.12 -12.17
CA VAL A 283 -14.81 -56.37 -11.99
C VAL A 283 -15.08 -54.93 -11.57
N GLU A 284 -16.09 -54.27 -12.16
CA GLU A 284 -16.48 -52.91 -11.76
C GLU A 284 -16.93 -52.81 -10.30
N MET A 285 -17.76 -53.75 -9.87
CA MET A 285 -18.25 -53.78 -8.48
C MET A 285 -17.11 -53.97 -7.50
N ALA A 286 -16.12 -54.81 -7.82
CA ALA A 286 -14.92 -54.98 -7.02
C ALA A 286 -14.07 -53.69 -6.96
N VAL A 287 -13.86 -53.04 -8.11
CA VAL A 287 -13.13 -51.76 -8.17
C VAL A 287 -13.83 -50.66 -7.37
N ARG A 288 -15.16 -50.53 -7.46
CA ARG A 288 -15.93 -49.56 -6.68
C ARG A 288 -15.77 -49.78 -5.17
N LYS A 289 -15.79 -51.05 -4.71
CA LYS A 289 -15.54 -51.38 -3.30
C LYS A 289 -14.12 -50.98 -2.85
N ARG A 290 -13.10 -51.22 -3.68
CA ARG A 290 -11.71 -50.80 -3.39
C ARG A 290 -11.57 -49.28 -3.33
N MET A 291 -12.05 -48.55 -4.34
CA MET A 291 -11.95 -47.09 -4.41
C MET A 291 -12.59 -46.41 -3.19
N LYS A 292 -13.70 -46.94 -2.67
CA LYS A 292 -14.32 -46.45 -1.43
C LYS A 292 -13.40 -46.59 -0.22
N ARG A 293 -12.67 -47.70 -0.10
CA ARG A 293 -11.69 -47.92 0.99
C ARG A 293 -10.51 -46.97 0.88
N GLU A 294 -9.92 -46.86 -0.32
CA GLU A 294 -8.78 -45.97 -0.57
C GLU A 294 -9.13 -44.49 -0.35
N ALA A 295 -10.34 -44.06 -0.73
CA ALA A 295 -10.80 -42.68 -0.53
C ALA A 295 -10.91 -42.30 0.96
N ILE A 296 -11.35 -43.23 1.82
CA ILE A 296 -11.40 -43.02 3.27
C ILE A 296 -9.99 -42.83 3.83
N THR A 297 -9.05 -43.69 3.45
CA THR A 297 -7.65 -43.59 3.89
C THR A 297 -6.97 -42.32 3.40
N ALA A 298 -7.17 -41.95 2.13
CA ALA A 298 -6.60 -40.73 1.55
C ALA A 298 -7.14 -39.47 2.24
N LYS A 299 -8.43 -39.44 2.60
CA LYS A 299 -9.04 -38.33 3.34
C LYS A 299 -8.41 -38.16 4.72
N ALA A 300 -8.22 -39.26 5.46
CA ALA A 300 -7.59 -39.22 6.79
C ALA A 300 -6.15 -38.68 6.73
N GLN A 301 -5.36 -39.13 5.76
CA GLN A 301 -3.98 -38.63 5.55
C GLN A 301 -3.95 -37.15 5.14
N ALA A 302 -4.88 -36.70 4.31
CA ALA A 302 -4.98 -35.30 3.90
C ALA A 302 -5.33 -34.38 5.09
N GLU A 303 -6.23 -34.82 5.97
CA GLU A 303 -6.58 -34.09 7.20
C GLU A 303 -5.38 -34.00 8.16
N GLU A 304 -4.64 -35.09 8.36
CA GLU A 304 -3.45 -35.11 9.20
C GLU A 304 -2.35 -34.14 8.68
N LEU A 305 -2.09 -34.16 7.38
CA LEU A 305 -1.15 -33.23 6.74
C LEU A 305 -1.60 -31.78 6.83
N ALA A 306 -2.91 -31.50 6.73
CA ALA A 306 -3.45 -30.16 6.89
C ALA A 306 -3.25 -29.64 8.33
N ILE A 307 -3.52 -30.48 9.34
CA ILE A 307 -3.30 -30.17 10.75
C ILE A 307 -1.81 -29.90 11.02
N ALA A 308 -0.91 -30.73 10.48
CA ALA A 308 0.53 -30.55 10.64
C ALA A 308 1.03 -29.23 10.01
N LYS A 309 0.54 -28.88 8.81
CA LYS A 309 0.85 -27.61 8.13
C LYS A 309 0.38 -26.40 8.93
N GLU A 310 -0.85 -26.43 9.46
CA GLU A 310 -1.38 -25.31 10.25
C GLU A 310 -0.61 -25.15 11.58
N ARG A 311 -0.24 -26.26 12.24
CA ARG A 311 0.62 -26.22 13.44
C ARG A 311 1.99 -25.60 13.14
N LYS A 312 2.59 -25.90 11.98
CA LYS A 312 3.85 -25.28 11.55
C LYS A 312 3.66 -23.77 11.34
N ARG A 313 2.63 -23.36 10.59
CA ARG A 313 2.32 -21.94 10.34
C ARG A 313 2.14 -21.14 11.63
N LEU A 314 1.46 -21.71 12.63
CA LEU A 314 1.26 -21.05 13.93
C LEU A 314 2.57 -20.89 14.73
N ARG A 315 3.52 -21.83 14.61
CA ARG A 315 4.86 -21.71 15.22
C ARG A 315 5.66 -20.60 14.55
N ASP A 316 5.72 -20.60 13.23
CA ASP A 316 6.46 -19.60 12.46
C ASP A 316 5.93 -18.18 12.75
N LEU A 317 4.60 -18.03 12.87
CA LEU A 317 3.97 -16.75 13.19
C LEU A 317 4.27 -16.28 14.62
N LYS A 318 4.36 -17.19 15.60
CA LYS A 318 4.78 -16.87 16.96
C LYS A 318 6.25 -16.43 16.99
N GLU A 319 7.12 -17.10 16.27
CA GLU A 319 8.54 -16.77 16.16
C GLU A 319 8.75 -15.37 15.55
N GLN A 320 8.08 -15.07 14.44
CA GLN A 320 8.13 -13.74 13.82
C GLN A 320 7.66 -12.62 14.76
N ARG A 321 6.64 -12.88 15.59
CA ARG A 321 6.17 -11.90 16.58
C ARG A 321 7.19 -11.67 17.69
N LEU A 322 7.87 -12.72 18.14
CA LEU A 322 8.93 -12.63 19.14
C LEU A 322 10.16 -11.91 18.58
N GLU A 323 10.53 -12.19 17.33
CA GLU A 323 11.65 -11.51 16.66
C GLU A 323 11.39 -10.02 16.49
N LYS A 324 10.21 -9.63 15.98
CA LYS A 324 9.79 -8.21 15.91
C LYS A 324 9.77 -7.54 17.27
N LYS A 325 9.42 -8.27 18.34
CA LYS A 325 9.46 -7.73 19.71
C LYS A 325 10.91 -7.48 20.16
N ARG A 326 11.83 -8.41 19.90
CA ARG A 326 13.26 -8.28 20.20
C ARG A 326 13.90 -7.14 19.41
N GLU A 327 13.57 -7.02 18.13
CA GLU A 327 14.05 -5.93 17.26
C GLU A 327 13.58 -4.56 17.78
N ARG A 328 12.29 -4.42 18.11
CA ARG A 328 11.74 -3.20 18.74
C ARG A 328 12.45 -2.86 20.06
N GLN A 329 12.75 -3.85 20.89
CA GLN A 329 13.48 -3.66 22.14
C GLN A 329 14.92 -3.19 21.88
N ARG A 330 15.63 -3.79 20.92
CA ARG A 330 16.98 -3.37 20.52
C ARG A 330 16.99 -1.93 19.99
N LEU A 331 16.05 -1.59 19.13
CA LEU A 331 15.89 -0.23 18.60
C LEU A 331 15.56 0.78 19.71
N SER A 332 14.65 0.42 20.63
CA SER A 332 14.31 1.26 21.79
C SER A 332 15.53 1.54 22.66
N PHE A 333 16.34 0.53 22.94
CA PHE A 333 17.56 0.67 23.74
C PHE A 333 18.62 1.55 23.07
N LYS A 334 18.82 1.40 21.75
CA LYS A 334 19.71 2.29 20.97
C LYS A 334 19.25 3.75 21.01
N VAL A 335 17.95 3.98 20.81
CA VAL A 335 17.34 5.31 20.85
C VAL A 335 17.51 5.94 22.23
N GLU A 336 17.30 5.17 23.31
CA GLU A 336 17.48 5.66 24.68
C GLU A 336 18.92 6.04 24.99
N LYS A 337 19.90 5.20 24.62
CA LYS A 337 21.33 5.53 24.76
C LYS A 337 21.73 6.80 24.03
N ARG A 338 21.25 6.97 22.80
CA ARG A 338 21.48 8.18 22.01
C ARG A 338 20.90 9.42 22.69
N ARG A 339 19.69 9.32 23.25
CA ARG A 339 19.05 10.43 23.97
C ARG A 339 19.82 10.80 25.25
N CYS A 340 20.32 9.81 25.99
CA CYS A 340 21.21 10.06 27.13
C CYS A 340 22.49 10.81 26.69
N HIS A 341 23.10 10.38 25.58
CA HIS A 341 24.29 11.05 25.03
C HIS A 341 24.00 12.51 24.64
N ILE A 342 22.90 12.74 23.92
CA ILE A 342 22.47 14.10 23.54
C ILE A 342 22.21 14.95 24.79
N ALA A 343 21.50 14.44 25.79
CA ALA A 343 21.24 15.16 27.04
C ALA A 343 22.53 15.55 27.76
N LEU A 344 23.49 14.63 27.86
CA LEU A 344 24.80 14.89 28.45
C LEU A 344 25.57 15.96 27.67
N ALA A 345 25.69 15.82 26.36
CA ALA A 345 26.42 16.77 25.53
C ALA A 345 25.79 18.18 25.56
N LEU A 346 24.46 18.29 25.53
CA LEU A 346 23.77 19.56 25.69
C LEU A 346 23.99 20.19 27.06
N SER A 347 24.01 19.39 28.12
CA SER A 347 24.22 19.90 29.48
C SER A 347 25.61 20.53 29.70
N MET A 348 26.57 20.18 28.83
CA MET A 348 27.91 20.74 28.82
C MET A 348 28.10 21.83 27.77
N HIS A 349 27.08 22.13 26.95
CA HIS A 349 27.20 23.08 25.84
C HIS A 349 27.12 24.53 26.35
N PRO A 350 28.22 25.30 26.35
CA PRO A 350 28.30 26.58 27.08
C PRO A 350 27.28 27.61 26.57
N MET A 351 27.13 27.72 25.24
CA MET A 351 26.16 28.65 24.65
C MET A 351 24.71 28.31 25.00
N LEU A 352 24.38 27.02 25.18
CA LEU A 352 23.01 26.64 25.50
C LEU A 352 22.74 26.98 26.97
N ILE A 353 23.64 26.58 27.87
CA ILE A 353 23.51 26.87 29.30
C ILE A 353 23.41 28.38 29.55
N ALA A 354 24.29 29.17 28.93
CA ALA A 354 24.22 30.63 29.01
C ALA A 354 22.86 31.16 28.54
N ARG A 355 22.33 30.66 27.41
CA ARG A 355 21.00 31.07 26.89
C ARG A 355 19.83 30.63 27.76
N LEU A 356 19.91 29.50 28.46
CA LEU A 356 18.89 29.05 29.41
C LEU A 356 18.93 29.86 30.71
N GLN A 357 20.08 30.46 31.05
CA GLN A 357 20.26 31.34 32.20
C GLN A 357 19.89 32.80 31.92
N GLU A 358 20.18 33.29 30.70
CA GLU A 358 19.82 34.62 30.25
C GLU A 358 18.30 34.82 30.20
N GLU A 359 17.80 36.00 30.58
CA GLU A 359 16.39 36.36 30.47
C GLU A 359 15.93 36.64 29.03
N THR A 360 16.40 35.87 28.04
CA THR A 360 16.11 36.11 26.62
C THR A 360 14.87 35.36 26.11
N SER A 361 14.38 35.73 24.92
CA SER A 361 13.10 35.25 24.38
C SER A 361 13.04 33.73 24.16
N TRP A 362 11.96 33.10 24.65
CA TRP A 362 11.65 31.65 24.54
C TRP A 362 11.89 31.04 23.15
N PHE A 363 11.63 31.75 22.07
CA PHE A 363 11.70 31.18 20.72
C PHE A 363 13.14 30.91 20.27
N THR A 364 14.09 31.70 20.77
CA THR A 364 15.49 31.60 20.35
C THR A 364 16.21 30.37 20.91
N TRP A 365 15.85 29.91 22.12
CA TRP A 365 16.50 28.73 22.71
C TRP A 365 16.05 27.42 22.04
N VAL A 366 14.78 27.29 21.62
CA VAL A 366 14.27 26.07 20.96
C VAL A 366 14.95 25.87 19.61
N ASP A 367 15.04 26.93 18.80
CA ASP A 367 15.71 26.91 17.50
C ASP A 367 17.21 26.63 17.61
N LEU A 368 17.87 27.20 18.63
CA LEU A 368 19.28 26.97 18.91
C LEU A 368 19.53 25.54 19.40
N THR A 369 18.77 25.10 20.40
CA THR A 369 18.88 23.75 20.99
C THR A 369 18.63 22.69 19.94
N GLY A 370 17.60 22.85 19.12
CA GLY A 370 17.35 21.91 18.04
C GLY A 370 18.53 21.82 17.10
N ARG A 371 19.09 22.95 16.63
CA ARG A 371 20.29 22.94 15.76
C ARG A 371 21.46 22.20 16.39
N ILE A 372 21.72 22.39 17.69
CA ILE A 372 22.77 21.66 18.41
C ILE A 372 22.44 20.17 18.47
N VAL A 373 21.21 19.79 18.82
CA VAL A 373 20.76 18.37 18.83
C VAL A 373 20.92 17.71 17.47
N LYS A 374 20.66 18.43 16.38
CA LYS A 374 20.89 17.92 15.02
C LYS A 374 22.34 17.52 14.83
N GLN A 375 23.25 18.42 15.18
CA GLN A 375 24.67 18.19 14.99
C GLN A 375 25.14 17.02 15.85
N LEU A 376 24.78 17.02 17.14
CA LEU A 376 25.09 15.92 18.06
C LEU A 376 24.53 14.58 17.58
N HIS A 377 23.36 14.56 16.94
CA HIS A 377 22.80 13.34 16.36
C HIS A 377 23.59 12.86 15.15
N LEU A 378 23.99 13.76 14.24
CA LEU A 378 24.84 13.43 13.10
C LEU A 378 26.20 12.90 13.57
N ASP A 379 26.79 13.53 14.58
CA ASP A 379 28.07 13.14 15.16
C ASP A 379 27.94 11.75 15.82
N TYR A 380 26.93 11.53 16.66
CA TYR A 380 26.68 10.22 17.27
C TYR A 380 26.42 9.13 16.24
N SER A 381 25.62 9.42 15.21
CA SER A 381 25.29 8.44 14.16
C SER A 381 26.52 8.06 13.33
N SER A 382 27.41 9.02 13.05
CA SER A 382 28.67 8.74 12.35
C SER A 382 29.65 7.92 13.21
N GLN A 383 29.72 8.18 14.51
CA GLN A 383 30.58 7.45 15.44
C GLN A 383 30.10 6.02 15.74
N THR A 384 28.79 5.77 15.70
CA THR A 384 28.20 4.48 16.10
C THR A 384 27.76 3.60 14.94
N GLU A 385 27.97 4.03 13.69
CA GLU A 385 27.49 3.37 12.46
C GLU A 385 25.97 3.11 12.45
N ASP A 386 25.21 3.81 13.29
CA ASP A 386 23.79 3.53 13.52
C ASP A 386 22.91 4.19 12.43
N GLY A 387 22.97 3.65 11.21
CA GLY A 387 22.18 4.12 10.06
C GLY A 387 20.67 3.88 10.18
N GLU A 388 20.25 3.01 11.11
CA GLU A 388 18.85 2.59 11.31
C GLU A 388 18.07 3.54 12.24
N SER A 389 18.76 4.27 13.12
CA SER A 389 18.12 5.15 14.09
C SER A 389 17.87 6.56 13.55
N LYS A 390 17.58 6.69 12.26
CA LYS A 390 17.15 7.96 11.67
C LYS A 390 15.94 8.51 12.43
N PHE A 391 15.90 9.82 12.64
CA PHE A 391 14.76 10.49 13.25
C PHE A 391 13.44 10.04 12.60
N SER A 392 12.41 9.86 13.42
CA SER A 392 11.04 9.60 12.97
C SER A 392 10.45 10.85 12.29
N GLY A 393 10.86 11.12 11.05
CA GLY A 393 10.33 12.21 10.23
C GLY A 393 11.26 12.58 9.08
N GLY A 394 10.72 12.67 7.86
CA GLY A 394 11.48 13.03 6.66
C GLY A 394 11.95 14.49 6.59
N ALA A 395 11.58 15.34 7.56
CA ALA A 395 12.00 16.73 7.64
C ALA A 395 12.53 17.06 9.03
N TRP A 396 13.74 17.61 9.09
CA TRP A 396 14.37 18.05 10.32
C TRP A 396 13.71 19.34 10.83
N ARG A 397 13.19 19.32 12.08
CA ARG A 397 12.54 20.48 12.72
C ARG A 397 13.08 20.66 14.15
N PRO A 398 13.65 21.83 14.50
CA PRO A 398 14.24 22.07 15.81
C PRO A 398 13.26 21.76 16.95
N GLY A 399 12.02 22.26 16.88
CA GLY A 399 11.04 22.12 17.96
C GLY A 399 10.60 20.67 18.16
N LYS A 400 10.39 19.94 17.05
CA LYS A 400 10.06 18.51 17.09
C LYS A 400 11.19 17.70 17.70
N VAL A 401 12.43 17.95 17.29
CA VAL A 401 13.61 17.25 17.78
C VAL A 401 13.85 17.51 19.26
N VAL A 402 13.77 18.76 19.70
CA VAL A 402 13.89 19.13 21.12
C VAL A 402 12.77 18.49 21.94
N GLY A 403 11.53 18.54 21.47
CA GLY A 403 10.40 17.92 22.15
C GLY A 403 10.50 16.39 22.25
N GLU A 404 10.74 15.72 21.12
CA GLU A 404 10.68 14.26 21.01
C GLU A 404 11.95 13.55 21.47
N GLU A 405 13.15 14.12 21.31
CA GLU A 405 14.38 13.47 21.76
C GLU A 405 14.85 13.92 23.14
N LEU A 406 14.74 15.21 23.45
CA LEU A 406 15.29 15.75 24.69
C LEU A 406 14.24 15.82 25.79
N LEU A 407 13.18 16.61 25.59
CA LEU A 407 12.20 16.88 26.65
C LEU A 407 11.39 15.65 27.03
N SER A 408 10.96 14.86 26.04
CA SER A 408 10.26 13.59 26.29
C SER A 408 11.12 12.60 27.08
N HIS A 409 12.44 12.64 26.89
CA HIS A 409 13.39 11.75 27.54
C HIS A 409 13.70 12.21 28.97
N LEU A 410 13.86 13.52 29.18
CA LEU A 410 14.18 14.09 30.48
C LEU A 410 12.97 14.17 31.43
N PHE A 411 11.79 14.51 30.90
CA PHE A 411 10.59 14.77 31.70
C PHE A 411 9.47 13.73 31.48
N GLY A 412 9.66 12.81 30.54
CA GLY A 412 8.59 11.93 30.09
C GLY A 412 7.60 12.68 29.19
N THR A 413 6.59 11.96 28.73
CA THR A 413 5.40 12.56 28.14
C THR A 413 4.21 12.30 29.05
N ARG A 414 3.21 13.17 29.01
CA ARG A 414 1.97 12.97 29.79
C ARG A 414 1.22 11.68 29.44
N TRP A 415 1.53 11.04 28.32
CA TRP A 415 0.73 9.94 27.79
C TRP A 415 1.47 8.61 27.69
N ASP A 416 2.72 8.56 27.20
CA ASP A 416 3.25 7.30 26.65
C ASP A 416 4.72 6.99 26.99
N SER A 417 5.51 7.92 27.55
CA SER A 417 6.94 7.71 27.84
C SER A 417 7.32 8.09 29.27
N MET A 418 7.97 7.14 29.96
CA MET A 418 8.64 7.43 31.24
C MET A 418 9.90 8.25 30.99
N ALA A 419 10.21 9.15 31.93
CA ALA A 419 11.48 9.87 31.95
C ALA A 419 12.64 8.88 32.16
N CYS A 420 13.81 9.21 31.61
CA CYS A 420 15.03 8.44 31.81
C CYS A 420 15.45 8.49 33.28
N PRO A 421 15.67 7.33 33.93
CA PRO A 421 16.08 7.30 35.34
C PRO A 421 17.55 7.65 35.55
N GLU A 422 18.40 7.56 34.52
CA GLU A 422 19.84 7.77 34.63
C GLU A 422 20.27 9.23 34.43
N CYS A 423 19.65 9.94 33.48
CA CYS A 423 19.98 11.33 33.16
C CYS A 423 19.93 12.27 34.39
N PRO A 424 18.90 12.23 35.27
CA PRO A 424 18.84 13.10 36.45
C PRO A 424 19.92 12.83 37.51
N LYS A 425 20.59 11.67 37.47
CA LYS A 425 21.69 11.35 38.40
C LYS A 425 22.98 12.10 38.04
N ILE A 426 23.09 12.59 36.79
CA ILE A 426 24.25 13.33 36.33
C ILE A 426 24.08 14.82 36.72
N PRO A 427 24.98 15.42 37.51
CA PRO A 427 24.80 16.77 38.05
C PRO A 427 24.57 17.86 36.99
N PHE A 428 25.34 17.83 35.89
CA PHE A 428 25.20 18.81 34.80
C PHE A 428 23.85 18.70 34.08
N VAL A 429 23.39 17.47 33.84
CA VAL A 429 22.09 17.22 33.21
C VAL A 429 20.97 17.67 34.14
N LYS A 430 21.08 17.39 35.44
CA LYS A 430 20.12 17.87 36.44
C LYS A 430 20.05 19.40 36.49
N ALA A 431 21.20 20.09 36.51
CA ALA A 431 21.22 21.55 36.48
C ALA A 431 20.56 22.12 35.21
N MET A 432 20.81 21.53 34.05
CA MET A 432 20.12 21.90 32.80
C MET A 432 18.61 21.61 32.88
N MET A 433 18.20 20.48 33.45
CA MET A 433 16.78 20.15 33.67
C MET A 433 16.08 21.17 34.56
N ASP A 434 16.71 21.59 35.65
CA ASP A 434 16.17 22.60 36.56
C ASP A 434 16.01 23.94 35.86
N LEU A 435 16.99 24.34 35.04
CA LEU A 435 16.87 25.53 34.19
C LEU A 435 15.68 25.41 33.23
N ILE A 436 15.55 24.27 32.52
CA ILE A 436 14.46 24.01 31.57
C ILE A 436 13.08 23.99 32.26
N ALA A 437 12.97 23.40 33.45
CA ALA A 437 11.72 23.30 34.21
C ALA A 437 11.19 24.67 34.64
N ASN A 438 12.08 25.65 34.87
CA ASN A 438 11.72 27.02 35.24
C ASN A 438 11.26 27.87 34.03
N ILE A 439 11.54 27.44 32.80
CA ILE A 439 11.24 28.26 31.62
C ILE A 439 9.73 28.39 31.35
N PRO A 440 8.89 27.33 31.46
CA PRO A 440 7.43 27.45 31.33
C PRO A 440 6.80 28.43 32.32
N GLU A 441 7.33 28.53 33.54
CA GLU A 441 6.85 29.48 34.56
C GLU A 441 7.23 30.92 34.19
N LYS A 442 8.45 31.12 33.68
CA LYS A 442 8.98 32.44 33.32
C LYS A 442 8.39 33.02 32.03
N TYR A 443 8.12 32.19 31.02
CA TYR A 443 7.78 32.67 29.67
C TYR A 443 6.42 32.19 29.14
N GLY A 444 5.81 31.19 29.79
CA GLY A 444 4.67 30.45 29.27
C GLY A 444 4.95 29.78 27.92
N LYS A 445 4.03 28.95 27.44
CA LYS A 445 3.97 28.46 26.03
C LYS A 445 4.75 27.16 25.71
N VAL A 446 4.59 26.13 26.56
CA VAL A 446 4.50 24.77 25.98
C VAL A 446 3.15 24.68 25.27
N ASP A 447 3.16 24.33 23.98
CA ASP A 447 1.91 24.16 23.25
C ASP A 447 1.21 22.89 23.73
N VAL A 448 0.03 23.03 24.32
CA VAL A 448 -0.67 21.92 24.99
C VAL A 448 -1.12 20.83 23.99
N HIS A 449 -1.33 21.18 22.73
CA HIS A 449 -1.72 20.22 21.69
C HIS A 449 -0.53 19.46 21.10
N PHE A 450 0.67 20.03 21.15
CA PHE A 450 1.89 19.33 20.73
C PHE A 450 2.66 18.71 21.90
N GLN A 451 2.38 19.16 23.13
CA GLN A 451 3.06 18.78 24.37
C GLN A 451 4.57 19.01 24.36
N ARG A 452 4.99 20.02 23.58
CA ARG A 452 6.37 20.44 23.45
C ARG A 452 6.43 21.91 23.07
N PRO A 453 7.57 22.59 23.28
CA PRO A 453 7.85 23.84 22.60
C PRO A 453 7.74 23.67 21.08
N LEU A 454 7.17 24.69 20.44
CA LEU A 454 7.24 24.87 19.00
C LEU A 454 8.46 25.73 18.66
N ASP A 455 9.15 25.40 17.58
CA ASP A 455 10.18 26.30 17.04
C ASP A 455 9.54 27.54 16.38
N SER A 456 10.35 28.54 16.01
CA SER A 456 9.83 29.81 15.45
C SER A 456 8.98 29.59 14.20
N TYR A 457 9.38 28.66 13.33
CA TYR A 457 8.68 28.37 12.09
C TYR A 457 7.36 27.62 12.35
N GLU A 458 7.40 26.59 13.20
CA GLU A 458 6.24 25.84 13.64
C GLU A 458 5.23 26.76 14.33
N LEU A 459 5.68 27.64 15.23
CA LEU A 459 4.80 28.58 15.93
C LEU A 459 4.09 29.53 14.96
N GLN A 460 4.81 30.14 14.03
CA GLN A 460 4.21 31.03 13.03
C GLN A 460 3.18 30.28 12.19
N THR A 461 3.54 29.06 11.76
CA THR A 461 2.67 28.22 10.93
C THR A 461 1.44 27.76 11.68
N VAL A 462 1.61 27.22 12.89
CA VAL A 462 0.53 26.76 13.78
C VAL A 462 -0.39 27.92 14.13
N SER A 463 0.16 29.08 14.50
CA SER A 463 -0.63 30.27 14.85
C SER A 463 -1.48 30.73 13.66
N LYS A 464 -0.88 30.81 12.46
CA LYS A 464 -1.59 31.15 11.22
C LYS A 464 -2.71 30.16 10.92
N LEU A 465 -2.41 28.85 10.97
CA LEU A 465 -3.39 27.81 10.67
C LEU A 465 -4.52 27.76 11.71
N ARG A 466 -4.20 27.89 13.00
CA ARG A 466 -5.20 27.93 14.07
C ARG A 466 -6.10 29.15 13.93
N LYS A 467 -5.53 30.34 13.71
CA LYS A 467 -6.29 31.57 13.44
C LYS A 467 -7.30 31.36 12.32
N MET A 468 -6.87 30.84 11.17
CA MET A 468 -7.77 30.58 10.04
C MET A 468 -8.90 29.59 10.38
N CYS A 469 -8.58 28.52 11.11
CA CYS A 469 -9.60 27.55 11.49
C CYS A 469 -10.55 28.10 12.54
N TYR A 470 -10.08 28.95 13.46
CA TYR A 470 -10.94 29.67 14.39
C TYR A 470 -11.84 30.68 13.67
N GLU A 471 -11.35 31.42 12.67
CA GLU A 471 -12.19 32.31 11.83
C GLU A 471 -13.33 31.52 11.18
N LYS A 472 -13.00 30.41 10.50
CA LYS A 472 -14.01 29.53 9.88
C LYS A 472 -14.97 28.92 10.91
N ALA A 473 -14.46 28.44 12.04
CA ALA A 473 -15.30 27.92 13.12
C ALA A 473 -16.25 28.98 13.65
N THR A 474 -15.81 30.22 13.80
CA THR A 474 -16.65 31.35 14.25
C THR A 474 -17.80 31.63 13.27
N ASN A 475 -17.60 31.41 11.96
CA ASN A 475 -18.64 31.58 10.95
C ASN A 475 -19.63 30.40 10.88
N CYS A 476 -19.29 29.22 11.41
CA CYS A 476 -20.13 28.01 11.33
C CYS A 476 -20.73 27.56 12.66
N LEU A 477 -20.17 28.05 13.77
CA LEU A 477 -20.63 27.76 15.12
C LEU A 477 -21.77 28.71 15.48
N SER A 478 -22.76 28.23 16.21
CA SER A 478 -23.85 29.06 16.76
C SER A 478 -23.82 29.02 18.28
N VAL A 479 -24.39 30.04 18.93
CA VAL A 479 -24.45 30.11 20.41
C VAL A 479 -25.19 28.87 20.95
N ALA A 480 -26.25 28.44 20.28
CA ALA A 480 -27.01 27.25 20.64
C ALA A 480 -26.17 25.95 20.56
N LYS A 481 -25.28 25.82 19.56
CA LYS A 481 -24.35 24.67 19.49
C LYS A 481 -23.30 24.71 20.59
N LEU A 482 -22.79 25.90 20.95
CA LEU A 482 -21.86 26.09 22.06
C LEU A 482 -22.48 25.80 23.43
N ARG A 483 -23.76 26.16 23.62
CA ARG A 483 -24.49 25.88 24.87
C ARG A 483 -24.89 24.41 25.02
N GLY A 484 -24.81 23.63 23.93
CA GLY A 484 -25.26 22.24 23.89
C GLY A 484 -26.78 22.08 23.65
N ASP A 485 -27.46 23.15 23.22
CA ASP A 485 -28.93 23.21 23.08
C ASP A 485 -29.45 22.53 21.81
N ALA A 486 -28.58 22.30 20.81
CA ALA A 486 -28.96 21.77 19.50
C ALA A 486 -29.62 20.37 19.54
N ALA A 487 -29.41 19.59 20.61
CA ALA A 487 -30.04 18.27 20.77
C ALA A 487 -31.54 18.34 21.14
N ARG A 488 -32.05 19.49 21.63
CA ARG A 488 -33.46 19.64 22.05
C ARG A 488 -34.46 19.61 20.88
N LYS A 489 -34.01 19.74 19.62
CA LYS A 489 -34.89 19.72 18.45
C LYS A 489 -35.21 18.32 17.92
N LEU A 490 -34.50 17.26 18.34
CA LEU A 490 -34.73 15.87 17.88
C LEU A 490 -35.49 15.00 18.90
N THR A 491 -35.50 15.39 20.18
CA THR A 491 -36.22 14.67 21.25
C THR A 491 -37.40 15.53 21.72
N ARG A 492 -38.39 15.70 20.85
CA ARG A 492 -39.62 16.43 21.16
C ARG A 492 -40.75 15.50 21.65
N GLN A 493 -40.44 14.27 22.05
CA GLN A 493 -41.44 13.25 22.41
C GLN A 493 -41.33 12.67 23.83
N SER A 494 -40.46 13.18 24.71
CA SER A 494 -40.44 12.77 26.12
C SER A 494 -40.45 13.97 27.04
N SER A 495 -41.66 14.46 27.31
CA SER A 495 -41.96 15.41 28.38
C SER A 495 -41.92 14.70 29.73
N SER A 496 -40.75 14.66 30.38
CA SER A 496 -40.64 14.64 31.84
C SER A 496 -39.17 14.84 32.25
N SER A 497 -38.95 15.85 33.10
CA SER A 497 -37.67 16.30 33.66
C SER A 497 -36.59 16.70 32.64
N ALA A 498 -36.47 18.02 32.41
CA ALA A 498 -35.26 18.61 31.86
C ALA A 498 -34.14 18.47 32.90
N GLU A 499 -33.48 17.30 32.94
CA GLU A 499 -32.21 17.16 33.67
C GLU A 499 -31.21 18.15 33.06
N GLU A 500 -30.99 19.24 33.78
CA GLU A 500 -29.99 20.24 33.45
C GLU A 500 -28.64 19.52 33.42
N LEU A 501 -28.08 19.36 32.21
CA LEU A 501 -26.81 18.67 32.02
C LEU A 501 -25.77 19.22 32.99
N ALA A 502 -25.11 18.33 33.72
CA ALA A 502 -24.03 18.68 34.61
C ALA A 502 -23.01 19.61 33.90
N PRO A 503 -22.45 20.63 34.58
CA PRO A 503 -21.53 21.59 33.98
C PRO A 503 -20.39 20.95 33.17
N GLU A 504 -19.88 19.80 33.62
CA GLU A 504 -18.86 19.00 32.94
C GLU A 504 -19.34 18.48 31.58
N ALA A 505 -20.54 17.91 31.52
CA ALA A 505 -21.11 17.39 30.28
C ALA A 505 -21.39 18.49 29.25
N ARG A 506 -21.77 19.70 29.72
CA ARG A 506 -21.97 20.87 28.86
C ARG A 506 -20.64 21.35 28.26
N LEU A 507 -19.61 21.45 29.09
CA LEU A 507 -18.26 21.84 28.67
C LEU A 507 -17.69 20.84 27.65
N GLU A 508 -17.78 19.54 27.92
CA GLU A 508 -17.29 18.49 27.02
C GLU A 508 -18.02 18.49 25.67
N ARG A 509 -19.34 18.69 25.65
CA ARG A 509 -20.10 18.83 24.40
C ARG A 509 -19.69 20.06 23.61
N ALA A 510 -19.49 21.20 24.29
CA ALA A 510 -19.03 22.43 23.66
C ALA A 510 -17.63 22.25 23.06
N GLY A 511 -16.71 21.65 23.82
CA GLY A 511 -15.35 21.32 23.39
C GLY A 511 -15.35 20.35 22.21
N ALA A 512 -16.12 19.27 22.26
CA ALA A 512 -16.23 18.30 21.17
C ALA A 512 -16.83 18.91 19.89
N SER A 513 -17.82 19.80 20.03
CA SER A 513 -18.42 20.51 18.89
C SER A 513 -17.42 21.43 18.20
N LEU A 514 -16.66 22.19 19.00
CA LEU A 514 -15.59 23.04 18.49
C LEU A 514 -14.47 22.20 17.85
N PHE A 515 -14.01 21.14 18.53
CA PHE A 515 -12.95 20.25 18.03
C PHE A 515 -13.32 19.62 16.68
N LYS A 516 -14.57 19.13 16.52
CA LYS A 516 -15.05 18.58 15.24
C LYS A 516 -14.99 19.61 14.11
N LEU A 517 -15.39 20.86 14.36
CA LEU A 517 -15.29 21.93 13.37
C LEU A 517 -13.84 22.25 13.03
N LEU A 518 -12.98 22.40 14.04
CA LEU A 518 -11.56 22.69 13.85
C LEU A 518 -10.86 21.58 13.07
N GLN A 519 -11.13 20.31 13.39
CA GLN A 519 -10.59 19.15 12.68
C GLN A 519 -11.10 19.10 11.23
N ARG A 520 -12.38 19.40 11.01
CA ARG A 520 -12.95 19.55 9.66
C ARG A 520 -12.20 20.62 8.87
N PHE A 521 -12.04 21.84 9.40
CA PHE A 521 -11.34 22.92 8.69
C PHE A 521 -9.83 22.66 8.52
N SER A 522 -9.20 21.92 9.44
CA SER A 522 -7.85 21.39 9.27
C SER A 522 -7.72 20.46 8.07
N ASN A 523 -8.75 19.64 7.85
CA ASN A 523 -8.78 18.56 6.86
C ASN A 523 -9.36 19.01 5.51
N GLU A 524 -10.22 20.02 5.46
CA GLU A 524 -10.73 20.61 4.20
C GLU A 524 -9.59 21.15 3.32
N ARG A 525 -8.40 21.42 3.89
CA ARG A 525 -7.18 21.73 3.12
C ARG A 525 -6.40 20.50 2.65
N ARG A 526 -6.88 19.29 2.92
CA ARG A 526 -6.46 18.05 2.23
C ARG A 526 -7.29 17.84 0.97
N GLU A 527 -8.45 18.48 0.84
CA GLU A 527 -9.23 18.52 -0.39
C GLU A 527 -8.65 19.60 -1.30
N HIS A 528 -7.99 19.11 -2.36
CA HIS A 528 -7.64 19.78 -3.61
C HIS A 528 -7.77 21.32 -3.60
N VAL A 529 -6.65 22.01 -3.40
CA VAL A 529 -6.41 23.18 -4.26
C VAL A 529 -6.28 22.60 -5.67
N HIS A 530 -7.40 22.55 -6.39
CA HIS A 530 -7.39 22.29 -7.81
C HIS A 530 -6.70 23.52 -8.42
N ILE A 531 -5.38 23.47 -8.56
CA ILE A 531 -4.68 24.36 -9.48
C ILE A 531 -5.15 23.89 -10.84
N SER A 532 -6.22 24.49 -11.34
CA SER A 532 -6.95 24.11 -12.55
C SER A 532 -6.10 24.19 -13.83
N ASN A 533 -4.83 24.63 -13.75
CA ASN A 533 -4.05 24.96 -14.93
C ASN A 533 -2.80 24.10 -15.19
N VAL A 534 -2.55 23.03 -14.43
CA VAL A 534 -1.44 22.11 -14.75
C VAL A 534 -1.98 20.72 -15.08
N LYS A 535 -2.32 20.51 -16.36
CA LYS A 535 -2.45 19.15 -16.92
C LYS A 535 -1.07 18.51 -16.98
N THR A 536 -0.61 17.91 -15.89
CA THR A 536 0.54 17.00 -15.91
C THR A 536 0.18 15.75 -16.71
N ARG A 537 0.97 15.45 -17.75
CA ARG A 537 0.75 14.35 -18.71
C ARG A 537 0.82 12.92 -18.14
N ARG A 538 0.93 12.73 -16.82
CA ARG A 538 0.77 11.44 -16.13
C ARG A 538 0.15 11.69 -14.77
N GLY A 539 -1.04 11.14 -14.54
CA GLY A 539 -1.92 11.45 -13.40
C GLY A 539 -1.38 11.06 -12.02
N LYS A 540 -0.45 11.84 -11.48
CA LYS A 540 -0.23 11.94 -10.03
C LYS A 540 -0.49 13.38 -9.61
N VAL A 541 -1.70 13.63 -9.13
CA VAL A 541 -2.06 14.85 -8.42
C VAL A 541 -1.29 14.83 -7.10
N THR A 542 -0.17 15.55 -7.03
CA THR A 542 0.50 15.81 -5.76
C THR A 542 -0.38 16.77 -4.96
N SER A 543 -1.10 16.24 -3.97
CA SER A 543 -1.90 17.04 -3.04
C SER A 543 -0.98 17.95 -2.23
N TYR A 544 -1.07 19.26 -2.44
CA TYR A 544 -0.42 20.25 -1.59
C TYR A 544 -1.16 20.30 -0.26
N SER A 545 -0.48 19.99 0.84
CA SER A 545 -1.06 20.08 2.18
C SER A 545 -0.13 20.95 3.02
N PRO A 546 -0.53 22.19 3.34
CA PRO A 546 0.29 23.11 4.16
C PRO A 546 0.73 22.49 5.49
N LEU A 547 -0.06 21.55 6.04
CA LEU A 547 0.29 20.77 7.22
C LEU A 547 1.42 19.77 6.95
N LYS A 548 1.38 19.04 5.83
CA LYS A 548 2.45 18.11 5.46
C LYS A 548 3.74 18.84 5.10
N ASP A 549 3.65 19.98 4.41
CA ASP A 549 4.82 20.80 4.06
C ASP A 549 5.46 21.41 5.32
N ALA A 550 4.64 21.77 6.31
CA ALA A 550 5.11 22.18 7.63
C ALA A 550 5.63 21.01 8.49
N GLY A 551 5.39 19.76 8.09
CA GLY A 551 5.74 18.57 8.90
C GLY A 551 4.85 18.38 10.14
N ILE A 552 3.65 18.98 10.13
CA ILE A 552 2.67 18.96 11.22
C ILE A 552 1.62 17.90 10.90
N ASP A 553 1.60 16.81 11.68
CA ASP A 553 0.65 15.72 11.47
C ASP A 553 -0.79 16.10 11.84
N LYS A 554 -0.93 16.81 12.97
CA LYS A 554 -2.22 17.26 13.54
C LYS A 554 -2.03 18.61 14.23
N LEU A 555 -2.98 19.53 14.05
CA LEU A 555 -2.94 20.86 14.66
C LEU A 555 -3.53 20.92 16.09
N TRP A 556 -4.42 19.97 16.39
CA TRP A 556 -5.02 19.75 17.70
C TRP A 556 -4.91 18.28 18.09
N ASP A 557 -4.45 18.01 19.32
CA ASP A 557 -4.52 16.69 19.94
C ASP A 557 -5.90 16.49 20.60
N SER A 558 -6.56 15.40 20.25
CA SER A 558 -7.88 15.01 20.77
C SER A 558 -7.86 14.65 22.26
N ARG A 559 -6.68 14.44 22.84
CA ARG A 559 -6.50 14.17 24.28
C ARG A 559 -6.47 15.45 25.12
N VAL A 560 -6.41 16.63 24.50
CA VAL A 560 -6.42 17.90 25.24
C VAL A 560 -7.82 18.15 25.83
N PRO A 561 -7.93 18.48 27.13
CA PRO A 561 -9.22 18.73 27.77
C PRO A 561 -10.03 19.84 27.10
N ALA A 562 -11.35 19.71 27.12
CA ALA A 562 -12.27 20.71 26.58
C ALA A 562 -12.05 22.10 27.20
N THR A 563 -11.69 22.16 28.49
CA THR A 563 -11.34 23.41 29.20
C THR A 563 -10.25 24.20 28.47
N THR A 564 -9.18 23.52 28.07
CA THR A 564 -8.01 24.13 27.44
C THR A 564 -8.34 24.60 26.03
N LEU A 565 -8.98 23.73 25.24
CA LEU A 565 -9.38 24.06 23.87
C LEU A 565 -10.32 25.27 23.81
N LEU A 566 -11.32 25.31 24.71
CA LEU A 566 -12.28 26.41 24.80
C LEU A 566 -11.64 27.69 25.33
N ALA A 567 -10.75 27.61 26.33
CA ALA A 567 -10.02 28.76 26.83
C ALA A 567 -9.15 29.41 25.75
N ASP A 568 -8.44 28.61 24.95
CA ASP A 568 -7.62 29.12 23.84
C ASP A 568 -8.48 29.75 22.74
N TYR A 569 -9.64 29.19 22.44
CA TYR A 569 -10.59 29.82 21.53
C TYR A 569 -11.16 31.14 22.09
N ALA A 570 -11.47 31.20 23.39
CA ALA A 570 -11.91 32.44 24.03
C ALA A 570 -10.83 33.54 23.99
N LYS A 571 -9.56 33.19 24.20
CA LYS A 571 -8.43 34.13 24.02
C LYS A 571 -8.38 34.67 22.60
N TYR A 572 -8.52 33.79 21.60
CA TYR A 572 -8.59 34.18 20.20
C TYR A 572 -9.73 35.17 19.93
N LEU A 573 -10.95 34.87 20.40
CA LEU A 573 -12.12 35.74 20.23
C LEU A 573 -11.92 37.12 20.88
N LYS A 574 -11.29 37.16 22.08
CA LYS A 574 -10.95 38.42 22.77
C LYS A 574 -9.95 39.25 21.97
N ALA A 575 -8.93 38.61 21.38
CA ALA A 575 -7.89 39.28 20.60
C ALA A 575 -8.40 39.88 19.28
N GLN A 576 -9.41 39.26 18.65
CA GLN A 576 -10.03 39.81 17.42
C GLN A 576 -10.88 41.07 17.67
N GLY A 577 -11.19 41.40 18.92
CA GLY A 577 -11.90 42.63 19.24
C GLY A 577 -13.26 42.73 18.56
N PHE A 578 -14.02 41.63 18.47
CA PHE A 578 -15.38 41.60 17.93
C PHE A 578 -16.31 42.54 18.72
N LYS A 579 -16.29 43.83 18.39
CA LYS A 579 -17.07 44.88 19.06
C LYS A 579 -18.46 45.05 18.45
N ASN A 580 -18.69 44.69 17.18
CA ASN A 580 -19.89 45.11 16.43
C ASN A 580 -20.67 44.02 15.62
N CYS A 581 -20.61 42.73 15.97
CA CYS A 581 -21.50 41.70 15.39
C CYS A 581 -22.37 41.01 16.47
N THR A 582 -23.69 40.96 16.25
CA THR A 582 -24.72 40.70 17.27
C THR A 582 -24.78 39.26 17.82
N GLU A 583 -24.28 38.25 17.08
CA GLU A 583 -24.19 36.87 17.59
C GLU A 583 -22.78 36.44 18.00
N GLN A 584 -21.75 36.81 17.24
CA GLN A 584 -20.37 36.38 17.49
C GLN A 584 -19.79 36.99 18.78
N SER A 585 -20.21 38.21 19.13
CA SER A 585 -19.88 38.86 20.41
C SER A 585 -20.33 38.07 21.63
N LYS A 586 -21.29 37.14 21.48
CA LYS A 586 -21.82 36.30 22.56
C LYS A 586 -20.99 35.03 22.80
N PHE A 587 -20.08 34.64 21.90
CA PHE A 587 -19.29 33.41 22.06
C PHE A 587 -18.30 33.48 23.22
N ALA A 588 -17.50 34.54 23.32
CA ALA A 588 -16.51 34.67 24.40
C ALA A 588 -17.17 34.72 25.80
N PRO A 589 -18.24 35.50 26.03
CA PRO A 589 -18.99 35.47 27.29
C PRO A 589 -19.60 34.09 27.61
N THR A 590 -20.14 33.40 26.60
CA THR A 590 -20.72 32.06 26.78
C THR A 590 -19.66 31.04 27.17
N ILE A 591 -18.49 31.05 26.52
CA ILE A 591 -17.37 30.17 26.87
C ILE A 591 -16.85 30.48 28.27
N ALA A 592 -16.69 31.77 28.62
CA ALA A 592 -16.29 32.18 29.96
C ALA A 592 -17.28 31.71 31.03
N GLN A 593 -18.58 31.76 30.75
CA GLN A 593 -19.60 31.23 31.65
C GLN A 593 -19.48 29.71 31.81
N LEU A 594 -19.30 28.94 30.74
CA LEU A 594 -19.12 27.48 30.80
C LEU A 594 -17.88 27.09 31.62
N LEU A 595 -16.76 27.79 31.41
CA LEU A 595 -15.53 27.56 32.17
C LEU A 595 -15.71 27.89 33.65
N ARG A 596 -16.35 29.01 33.99
CA ARG A 596 -16.66 29.37 35.39
C ARG A 596 -17.58 28.37 36.07
N SER A 597 -18.65 27.94 35.40
CA SER A 597 -19.56 26.92 35.93
C SER A 597 -18.86 25.58 36.18
N PHE A 598 -17.94 25.20 35.31
CA PHE A 598 -17.10 24.01 35.50
C PHE A 598 -16.16 24.16 36.71
N HIS A 599 -15.44 25.28 36.84
CA HIS A 599 -14.55 25.53 37.97
C HIS A 599 -15.29 25.52 39.31
N ASN A 600 -16.42 26.22 39.40
CA ASN A 600 -17.25 26.24 40.61
C ASN A 600 -17.77 24.83 40.97
N SER A 601 -18.05 23.98 39.98
CA SER A 601 -18.44 22.57 40.21
C SER A 601 -17.29 21.75 40.80
N GLN A 602 -16.06 21.94 40.28
CA GLN A 602 -14.87 21.27 40.80
C GLN A 602 -14.54 21.71 42.22
N GLU A 603 -14.56 23.01 42.52
CA GLU A 603 -14.34 23.54 43.87
C GLU A 603 -15.36 22.98 44.86
N ARG A 604 -16.65 22.90 44.48
CA ARG A 604 -17.69 22.28 45.32
C ARG A 604 -17.42 20.79 45.56
N LYS A 605 -16.94 20.06 44.56
CA LYS A 605 -16.57 18.63 44.71
C LYS A 605 -15.36 18.46 45.62
N GLU A 606 -14.35 19.31 45.50
CA GLU A 606 -13.17 19.30 46.37
C GLU A 606 -13.54 19.66 47.82
N LEU A 607 -14.39 20.66 48.03
CA LEU A 607 -14.89 21.04 49.35
C LEU A 607 -15.78 19.95 49.97
N SER A 608 -16.62 19.30 49.16
CA SER A 608 -17.43 18.14 49.58
C SER A 608 -16.54 16.95 49.98
N CYS A 609 -15.48 16.69 49.22
CA CYS A 609 -14.49 15.65 49.50
C CYS A 609 -13.70 15.95 50.80
N ARG A 610 -13.33 17.21 51.03
CA ARG A 610 -12.70 17.65 52.28
C ARG A 610 -13.63 17.51 53.49
N ARG A 611 -14.95 17.72 53.33
CA ARG A 611 -15.94 17.56 54.40
C ARG A 611 -16.25 16.11 54.76
N CYS A 612 -16.12 15.16 53.84
CA CYS A 612 -16.40 13.75 54.13
C CYS A 612 -15.22 12.99 54.77
N GLY A 613 -14.11 13.67 55.11
CA GLY A 613 -12.98 13.07 55.84
C GLY A 613 -12.18 12.04 55.03
N SER A 614 -12.49 11.86 53.74
CA SER A 614 -11.73 10.98 52.87
C SER A 614 -10.45 11.70 52.44
N VAL A 615 -9.39 11.53 53.24
CA VAL A 615 -8.03 11.95 52.88
C VAL A 615 -7.50 11.03 51.78
N HIS A 616 -7.96 11.22 50.55
CA HIS A 616 -7.25 10.72 49.39
C HIS A 616 -6.15 11.73 49.05
N LEU A 617 -4.91 11.35 49.39
CA LEU A 617 -3.68 12.04 49.01
C LEU A 617 -3.72 12.39 47.51
N SER A 618 -3.91 13.68 47.25
CA SER A 618 -4.03 14.28 45.94
C SER A 618 -2.67 14.30 45.25
N GLY A 619 -2.50 13.41 44.28
CA GLY A 619 -1.38 13.42 43.33
C GLY A 619 -1.52 12.46 42.16
N SER A 620 -2.33 11.39 42.29
CA SER A 620 -2.39 10.32 41.27
C SER A 620 -3.81 9.93 40.81
N CYS A 621 -4.86 10.63 41.25
CA CYS A 621 -6.24 10.16 41.05
C CYS A 621 -6.87 10.51 39.67
N TRP A 622 -6.24 11.33 38.84
CA TRP A 622 -6.75 11.64 37.49
C TRP A 622 -6.55 10.51 36.46
N LEU A 623 -5.74 9.48 36.77
CA LEU A 623 -5.36 8.43 35.81
C LEU A 623 -6.19 7.13 35.86
N LYS A 624 -7.13 6.97 36.81
CA LYS A 624 -7.86 5.69 36.98
C LYS A 624 -9.31 5.67 36.47
N SER A 625 -9.89 6.78 36.01
CA SER A 625 -11.29 6.82 35.57
C SER A 625 -11.53 6.52 34.08
N SER A 626 -10.49 6.38 33.24
CA SER A 626 -10.64 6.15 31.79
C SER A 626 -10.10 4.82 31.25
N ILE A 627 -9.70 3.87 32.09
CA ILE A 627 -9.31 2.52 31.65
C ILE A 627 -10.08 1.46 32.46
N ARG A 628 -11.30 1.13 32.02
CA ARG A 628 -11.99 -0.12 32.40
C ARG A 628 -12.85 -0.65 31.25
N LYS A 629 -12.26 -1.50 30.41
CA LYS A 629 -12.90 -2.72 29.85
C LYS A 629 -11.81 -3.77 29.67
N GLY A 630 -11.57 -4.56 30.71
CA GLY A 630 -10.70 -5.72 30.71
C GLY A 630 -10.91 -6.50 31.99
N LYS A 631 -11.42 -7.73 31.89
CA LYS A 631 -11.71 -8.64 33.02
C LYS A 631 -10.43 -8.91 33.83
N PRO A 632 -10.46 -8.90 35.17
CA PRO A 632 -9.33 -9.41 35.96
C PRO A 632 -9.40 -10.95 36.05
N ALA A 633 -8.24 -11.59 35.91
CA ALA A 633 -8.01 -12.99 36.29
C ALA A 633 -7.67 -13.06 37.80
N PRO A 634 -8.00 -14.16 38.50
CA PRO A 634 -7.74 -14.27 39.93
C PRO A 634 -6.28 -14.62 40.20
N THR A 635 -5.67 -13.96 41.16
CA THR A 635 -4.42 -14.37 41.80
C THR A 635 -4.71 -14.65 43.26
N SER A 636 -4.42 -15.88 43.67
CA SER A 636 -4.28 -16.30 45.06
C SER A 636 -3.20 -17.36 45.09
N VAL A 637 -2.02 -17.02 45.61
CA VAL A 637 -1.07 -18.02 46.12
C VAL A 637 -0.53 -17.47 47.44
N THR A 638 -0.81 -18.26 48.47
CA THR A 638 -0.42 -18.12 49.87
C THR A 638 1.07 -18.37 50.07
N GLU A 639 1.70 -17.53 50.88
CA GLU A 639 2.97 -17.79 51.55
C GLU A 639 2.82 -18.96 52.54
N LYS A 640 3.72 -19.95 52.43
CA LYS A 640 4.25 -20.69 53.58
C LYS A 640 5.71 -21.03 53.27
N GLY A 641 6.60 -20.62 54.16
CA GLY A 641 8.01 -20.94 54.09
C GLY A 641 8.30 -22.39 54.44
N ASN A 642 9.50 -22.83 54.11
CA ASN A 642 10.26 -23.68 55.01
C ASN A 642 11.75 -23.53 54.73
N VAL A 643 12.48 -23.38 55.84
CA VAL A 643 13.92 -23.43 55.99
C VAL A 643 14.39 -24.87 55.79
N ASN A 644 15.48 -25.08 55.07
CA ASN A 644 16.55 -25.97 55.51
C ASN A 644 17.83 -25.72 54.71
N SER A 645 18.85 -25.35 55.47
CA SER A 645 20.28 -25.47 55.21
C SER A 645 20.66 -26.91 54.90
N GLU A 646 21.63 -27.10 54.01
CA GLU A 646 22.80 -27.93 54.33
C GLU A 646 23.94 -27.75 53.33
N ASP A 647 25.13 -28.03 53.84
CA ASP A 647 26.45 -27.70 53.36
C ASP A 647 26.89 -28.42 52.08
N GLY A 648 27.89 -27.86 51.39
CA GLY A 648 28.52 -28.56 50.27
C GLY A 648 29.65 -27.81 49.59
N LYS A 649 30.81 -27.78 50.24
CA LYS A 649 32.11 -27.26 49.79
C LYS A 649 32.51 -27.69 48.37
N GLY A 650 33.31 -26.85 47.69
CA GLY A 650 34.39 -27.37 46.83
C GLY A 650 34.80 -26.56 45.59
N GLN A 651 35.89 -25.78 45.75
CA GLN A 651 37.02 -25.58 44.80
C GLN A 651 36.70 -25.00 43.39
N ARG A 652 36.98 -23.71 43.14
CA ARG A 652 38.25 -23.11 42.66
C ARG A 652 38.86 -23.75 41.39
N GLU A 653 38.62 -23.05 40.26
CA GLU A 653 39.58 -22.58 39.22
C GLU A 653 40.46 -23.59 38.44
N PRO A 654 41.07 -23.20 37.29
CA PRO A 654 40.71 -22.17 36.30
C PRO A 654 40.77 -22.69 34.83
N CYS A 655 40.21 -21.90 33.92
CA CYS A 655 40.49 -21.99 32.48
C CYS A 655 41.94 -21.58 32.17
N PRO A 656 42.51 -22.08 31.06
CA PRO A 656 43.40 -21.27 30.26
C PRO A 656 42.94 -21.11 28.81
N ASN A 657 43.26 -19.93 28.30
CA ASN A 657 43.25 -19.52 26.91
C ASN A 657 44.09 -20.48 26.03
N ASN A 658 43.74 -20.64 24.75
CA ASN A 658 44.43 -19.95 23.65
C ASN A 658 44.06 -20.49 22.25
N HIS A 659 43.82 -19.52 21.37
CA HIS A 659 44.31 -19.39 19.99
C HIS A 659 44.17 -20.49 18.91
N THR A 660 43.61 -20.02 17.78
CA THR A 660 43.97 -20.30 16.37
C THR A 660 43.80 -21.75 15.88
N ARG A 661 43.18 -22.02 14.73
CA ARG A 661 43.64 -21.62 13.39
C ARG A 661 42.67 -22.19 12.34
N ARG A 662 42.71 -21.54 11.18
CA ARG A 662 42.12 -21.87 9.88
C ARG A 662 42.16 -23.36 9.49
N GLY A 663 41.14 -23.79 8.75
CA GLY A 663 41.21 -24.98 7.90
C GLY A 663 39.97 -25.13 7.02
N LEU A 664 40.09 -24.70 5.76
CA LEU A 664 39.15 -24.95 4.67
C LEU A 664 39.08 -26.46 4.37
N GLY A 665 37.95 -26.95 3.86
CA GLY A 665 37.95 -28.17 3.05
C GLY A 665 36.72 -29.04 3.12
N ASN A 666 35.78 -28.79 2.19
CA ASN A 666 35.12 -29.74 1.30
C ASN A 666 34.45 -31.05 1.81
N ASN A 667 33.24 -31.20 1.27
CA ASN A 667 32.64 -32.42 0.71
C ASN A 667 32.16 -33.52 1.66
N GLY A 668 30.84 -33.56 1.82
CA GLY A 668 30.06 -34.61 1.14
C GLY A 668 29.70 -35.85 1.96
N LYS A 669 28.50 -36.34 1.65
CA LYS A 669 27.89 -37.63 1.99
C LYS A 669 27.10 -37.71 3.30
N GLU A 670 25.79 -37.70 3.08
CA GLU A 670 24.86 -38.78 3.45
C GLU A 670 25.27 -39.63 4.64
N ASN A 671 24.48 -39.54 5.73
CA ASN A 671 24.16 -40.72 6.52
C ASN A 671 22.73 -40.61 7.07
N ARG A 672 21.88 -41.43 6.47
CA ARG A 672 20.63 -41.93 7.04
C ARG A 672 21.00 -42.74 8.28
N SER A 673 20.55 -42.32 9.46
CA SER A 673 20.50 -43.18 10.64
C SER A 673 19.05 -43.39 11.03
N GLN A 674 18.63 -44.65 10.95
CA GLN A 674 17.50 -45.20 11.68
C GLN A 674 17.72 -44.97 13.17
N LEU A 675 16.68 -44.51 13.86
CA LEU A 675 16.54 -44.73 15.29
C LEU A 675 15.12 -45.22 15.53
N ASP A 676 15.04 -46.51 15.83
CA ASP A 676 13.95 -47.14 16.56
C ASP A 676 13.78 -46.44 17.90
N TYR A 677 12.55 -46.08 18.26
CA TYR A 677 12.14 -46.12 19.67
C TYR A 677 10.67 -46.51 19.79
N SER A 678 10.50 -47.56 20.57
CA SER A 678 9.28 -48.22 20.98
C SER A 678 8.35 -47.34 21.82
N VAL A 679 7.08 -47.66 21.67
CA VAL A 679 5.89 -47.26 22.44
C VAL A 679 6.06 -47.41 23.95
N SER A 680 5.56 -46.44 24.76
CA SER A 680 4.71 -46.70 25.93
C SER A 680 4.19 -45.45 26.67
N SER A 681 2.95 -45.62 27.16
CA SER A 681 2.21 -44.88 28.21
C SER A 681 1.34 -43.67 27.83
N LEU A 682 0.07 -44.02 27.59
CA LEU A 682 -1.15 -43.43 28.14
C LEU A 682 -1.01 -42.45 29.32
N VAL A 683 -1.52 -41.23 29.15
CA VAL A 683 -2.33 -40.53 30.18
C VAL A 683 -3.49 -39.85 29.47
N GLY A 684 -4.71 -40.25 29.84
CA GLY A 684 -5.96 -39.71 29.32
C GLY A 684 -6.30 -38.34 29.90
N LEU A 685 -6.75 -37.43 29.04
CA LEU A 685 -7.46 -36.21 29.45
C LEU A 685 -8.81 -36.16 28.77
N LYS A 686 -9.86 -36.27 29.61
CA LYS A 686 -11.26 -36.02 29.29
C LYS A 686 -11.41 -34.59 28.76
N VAL A 687 -11.93 -34.43 27.55
CA VAL A 687 -12.50 -33.16 27.10
C VAL A 687 -14.02 -33.32 27.09
N SER A 688 -14.65 -32.57 27.99
CA SER A 688 -16.10 -32.49 28.18
C SER A 688 -16.74 -31.77 27.00
N SER A 689 -17.69 -32.44 26.35
CA SER A 689 -18.58 -31.91 25.32
C SER A 689 -19.90 -31.44 25.95
N LYS A 690 -20.30 -30.19 25.63
CA LYS A 690 -21.64 -29.54 25.74
C LYS A 690 -21.34 -28.05 25.53
N ALA A 691 -22.03 -27.25 24.71
CA ALA A 691 -23.39 -27.20 24.15
C ALA A 691 -23.30 -26.18 22.97
N GLN A 692 -24.25 -25.92 22.06
CA GLN A 692 -25.66 -26.26 21.86
C GLN A 692 -25.96 -25.81 20.41
N LEU A 693 -26.58 -26.67 19.60
CA LEU A 693 -27.32 -26.26 18.40
C LEU A 693 -28.72 -25.80 18.86
N GLN A 694 -29.22 -24.71 18.28
CA GLN A 694 -30.65 -24.45 18.18
C GLN A 694 -30.99 -23.97 16.77
N ASP A 695 -31.88 -24.74 16.16
CA ASP A 695 -32.63 -24.44 14.94
C ASP A 695 -33.67 -23.34 15.19
N ILE A 696 -33.86 -22.46 14.21
CA ILE A 696 -35.17 -21.86 13.90
C ILE A 696 -35.31 -21.78 12.38
N THR A 697 -36.30 -22.49 11.86
CA THR A 697 -36.82 -22.44 10.48
C THR A 697 -38.05 -21.52 10.39
N LYS A 698 -38.38 -21.09 9.15
CA LYS A 698 -39.65 -20.55 8.61
C LYS A 698 -39.91 -19.05 8.87
N ASP A 699 -40.35 -18.19 7.94
CA ASP A 699 -40.99 -18.25 6.60
C ASP A 699 -40.40 -17.10 5.73
N GLY A 700 -40.39 -17.02 4.39
CA GLY A 700 -41.34 -17.45 3.38
C GLY A 700 -42.13 -16.24 2.87
N GLU A 701 -41.69 -15.57 1.80
CA GLU A 701 -42.60 -14.97 0.80
C GLU A 701 -41.87 -14.55 -0.48
N ALA A 702 -42.51 -14.86 -1.59
CA ALA A 702 -42.04 -14.79 -2.96
C ALA A 702 -42.56 -13.54 -3.67
N VAL A 703 -41.80 -13.00 -4.62
CA VAL A 703 -42.37 -12.21 -5.72
C VAL A 703 -41.57 -12.51 -7.00
N GLU A 704 -42.22 -13.24 -7.91
CA GLU A 704 -41.93 -13.29 -9.34
C GLU A 704 -42.14 -11.90 -9.98
N VAL A 705 -41.54 -11.67 -11.16
CA VAL A 705 -42.29 -11.42 -12.42
C VAL A 705 -41.45 -10.67 -13.46
N SER A 706 -41.26 -11.40 -14.57
CA SER A 706 -41.24 -11.00 -15.99
C SER A 706 -40.13 -10.14 -16.61
N HIS A 707 -39.55 -10.78 -17.64
CA HIS A 707 -39.20 -10.15 -18.92
C HIS A 707 -40.37 -9.41 -19.56
N LYS A 708 -40.10 -8.22 -20.13
CA LYS A 708 -40.71 -7.76 -21.39
C LYS A 708 -39.86 -6.68 -22.07
N ARG A 709 -39.36 -7.03 -23.27
CA ARG A 709 -39.02 -6.06 -24.32
C ARG A 709 -40.32 -5.49 -24.88
N LYS A 710 -40.36 -4.18 -25.19
CA LYS A 710 -41.04 -3.65 -26.39
C LYS A 710 -40.51 -2.25 -26.74
N ARG A 711 -40.34 -2.05 -28.04
CA ARG A 711 -39.98 -0.83 -28.77
C ARG A 711 -41.22 0.07 -28.95
N SER A 712 -41.01 1.38 -29.05
CA SER A 712 -41.69 2.35 -29.94
C SER A 712 -41.15 3.75 -29.60
N LEU A 713 -40.40 4.45 -30.45
CA LEU A 713 -40.77 5.18 -31.69
C LEU A 713 -41.31 6.60 -31.46
N GLY A 714 -40.74 7.54 -32.21
CA GLY A 714 -41.27 8.87 -32.57
C GLY A 714 -40.56 10.03 -31.87
N LEU A 715 -40.13 11.13 -32.49
CA LEU A 715 -40.25 11.75 -33.84
C LEU A 715 -39.10 12.79 -33.92
N ASP A 716 -38.31 12.85 -35.01
CA ASP A 716 -38.33 13.86 -36.13
C ASP A 716 -37.75 15.24 -35.71
N ASP A 717 -36.94 15.99 -36.49
CA ASP A 717 -36.82 16.25 -37.93
C ASP A 717 -35.33 16.28 -38.37
N GLY A 718 -34.95 15.79 -39.57
CA GLY A 718 -34.87 16.59 -40.82
C GLY A 718 -33.41 17.08 -41.03
N THR A 719 -32.74 16.98 -42.17
CA THR A 719 -33.17 17.14 -43.57
C THR A 719 -32.01 16.74 -44.50
N THR A 720 -32.31 16.02 -45.60
CA THR A 720 -31.67 16.07 -46.96
C THR A 720 -30.20 15.61 -47.14
N VAL A 721 -29.71 14.89 -48.18
CA VAL A 721 -30.10 14.59 -49.58
C VAL A 721 -29.47 13.24 -50.00
N SER A 722 -30.22 12.37 -50.71
CA SER A 722 -29.76 11.21 -51.51
C SER A 722 -29.60 11.62 -53.00
N PRO A 723 -29.30 10.76 -54.02
CA PRO A 723 -28.88 9.35 -54.08
C PRO A 723 -27.70 9.11 -55.07
N THR A 724 -27.16 7.89 -55.23
CA THR A 724 -27.37 7.00 -56.40
C THR A 724 -26.50 5.74 -56.21
N LYS A 725 -27.08 4.52 -56.16
CA LYS A 725 -27.29 3.52 -57.23
C LYS A 725 -26.05 2.71 -57.70
N LYS A 726 -26.32 1.41 -57.89
CA LYS A 726 -25.59 0.28 -58.54
C LYS A 726 -24.69 -0.55 -57.61
N ALA A 727 -24.96 -1.82 -57.31
CA ALA A 727 -25.33 -3.02 -58.09
C ALA A 727 -24.18 -3.61 -58.94
N GLY A 728 -23.96 -4.92 -58.77
CA GLY A 728 -23.22 -5.82 -59.66
C GLY A 728 -21.78 -6.12 -59.21
N GLN A 729 -21.48 -7.27 -58.61
CA GLN A 729 -21.21 -8.58 -59.23
C GLN A 729 -19.92 -8.65 -60.07
N ILE A 730 -19.02 -9.54 -59.60
CA ILE A 730 -18.19 -10.51 -60.34
C ILE A 730 -17.19 -9.91 -61.34
N ILE A 731 -15.89 -9.96 -61.01
CA ILE A 731 -14.95 -11.07 -61.30
C ILE A 731 -14.07 -11.26 -60.06
#